data_AF-A0A1B6HE81-F1
#
_entry.id   AF-A0A1B6HE81-F1
#
_cell.length_a   1.000
_cell.length_b   1.000
_cell.length_c   1.000
_cell.angle_alpha   90.00
_cell.angle_beta   90.00
_cell.angle_gamma   90.00
#
_symmetry.space_group_name_H-M   'P 1'
#
loop_
_entity.id
_entity.type
_entity.pdbx_description
1 polymer ?
#
loop_
_entity_poly.entity_id
_entity_poly.type
_entity_poly.pdbx_seq_one_letter_code
_entity_poly.pdbx_strand_id
1 'polypeptide(L)'
;NGSCQALVKRSPQSQAENLPGQASSTTNTVNMGMELTSSLRRRPSSPTLPERGGEPRSLPRDRHRIATLAKQLDVFSDTLTSMIWTEGSIVSPLLELLQSLMPAVEAACSRQSPVGCYHRAQAALNQLHTADKRFETTDQLMVPTLGSQEGAFENGRMNYTGDQGQTIRQLLSAHMIRRVAMCCLASPHGKRQHLAVSHEKGKITVLQLSALLKQADSSKRKLTLTRLASASVPFTVLSLTGNPWNEDFLAVCGLKDCHVLTFHPCGSVAEHLVLHPQLETGNFIIRAIWLPGSQTTLALVTADFVKIYDLGRDVLSPQYYFLVPTGKIRDVTFICPQEEKPTMLLMSSTGYIYSQDMDEESSAKHGPFYVTNTMEVSHPEIKDVNGQVCAGGVSVYYSHTLCLLFFSYAQGRSFIAPVKSKESVLGPVFQIQLSRPPPSTSKANNTATSQQPQPLCQWSEVPNHPGLVCSVMQTSNNPVILMVKPDCVMVQEIKVVPAKAKIMDTVAIRHPSSSSDQRTTLILLCEDGSLRIYMASMEQTGFWLSPTIQAVSTMSNLKSAKKKKVPKGNKSPGTVTFPVDFFEHSTLLNDVEFGGNDLLQIYNALQIKNRFNTTGMYVVSTKATGFNIDIVNNDATHVITGIRILLGNQDTQRVPGYIEVFGRSIQTSLARNRWFDLPLTREESLQADKKLTVTFGPSQ
;
A
#
# COMPACT_ATOMS: atom_id res chain seq x y z
N ASN A 1 -16.31 -0.11 -20.77
CA ASN A 1 -17.39 0.37 -19.88
C ASN A 1 -18.49 -0.66 -19.77
N GLY A 2 -18.55 -1.38 -18.66
CA GLY A 2 -19.61 -2.34 -18.34
C GLY A 2 -19.67 -2.50 -16.82
N SER A 3 -20.76 -2.07 -16.20
CA SER A 3 -20.87 -1.94 -14.75
C SER A 3 -21.56 -3.15 -14.11
N CYS A 4 -20.94 -3.66 -13.05
CA CYS A 4 -21.58 -4.48 -12.00
C CYS A 4 -22.17 -5.85 -12.43
N GLN A 5 -21.33 -6.88 -12.50
CA GLN A 5 -21.77 -8.27 -12.34
C GLN A 5 -21.58 -8.69 -10.88
N ALA A 6 -22.66 -8.68 -10.10
CA ALA A 6 -22.67 -9.06 -8.68
C ALA A 6 -23.83 -10.04 -8.36
N LEU A 7 -24.08 -11.02 -9.23
CA LEU A 7 -25.05 -12.11 -9.01
C LEU A 7 -24.58 -13.44 -9.63
N VAL A 8 -23.69 -14.15 -8.93
CA VAL A 8 -23.60 -15.62 -9.02
C VAL A 8 -23.38 -16.18 -7.62
N LYS A 9 -24.40 -16.81 -7.04
CA LYS A 9 -24.29 -17.60 -5.80
C LYS A 9 -23.64 -18.95 -6.14
N ARG A 10 -22.62 -19.37 -5.38
CA ARG A 10 -22.16 -20.78 -5.36
C ARG A 10 -22.77 -21.47 -4.15
N SER A 11 -23.44 -22.59 -4.39
CA SER A 11 -24.15 -23.37 -3.36
C SER A 11 -23.19 -24.24 -2.54
N PRO A 12 -23.35 -24.31 -1.21
CA PRO A 12 -22.77 -25.37 -0.39
C PRO A 12 -23.86 -26.38 0.03
N GLN A 13 -23.81 -27.58 -0.54
CA GLN A 13 -24.55 -28.75 -0.04
C GLN A 13 -23.66 -29.99 -0.16
N SER A 14 -23.07 -30.41 0.96
CA SER A 14 -22.84 -31.83 1.33
C SER A 14 -21.86 -31.92 2.51
N GLN A 15 -22.37 -32.05 3.72
CA GLN A 15 -22.20 -33.25 4.57
C GLN A 15 -22.87 -33.01 5.92
N ALA A 16 -23.40 -34.07 6.51
CA ALA A 16 -24.26 -34.05 7.68
C ALA A 16 -23.74 -35.05 8.73
N GLU A 17 -24.35 -34.99 9.92
CA GLU A 17 -24.31 -36.01 10.99
C GLU A 17 -22.97 -36.14 11.78
N ASN A 18 -22.96 -36.42 13.10
CA ASN A 18 -24.06 -36.61 14.06
C ASN A 18 -23.64 -36.43 15.55
N LEU A 19 -24.64 -36.30 16.43
CA LEU A 19 -24.67 -36.64 17.88
C LEU A 19 -23.98 -35.70 18.94
N PRO A 20 -24.43 -35.75 20.23
CA PRO A 20 -24.51 -34.53 21.06
C PRO A 20 -24.00 -34.64 22.53
N GLY A 21 -23.99 -33.49 23.22
CA GLY A 21 -24.26 -33.41 24.66
C GLY A 21 -23.08 -33.03 25.57
N GLN A 22 -23.18 -31.87 26.23
CA GLN A 22 -23.58 -31.81 27.66
C GLN A 22 -23.68 -30.35 28.13
N ALA A 23 -24.54 -30.12 29.12
CA ALA A 23 -24.76 -28.82 29.73
C ALA A 23 -23.96 -28.68 31.04
N SER A 24 -23.63 -27.44 31.41
CA SER A 24 -23.60 -27.05 32.82
C SER A 24 -23.93 -25.57 32.98
N SER A 25 -25.06 -25.33 33.64
CA SER A 25 -25.51 -24.02 34.11
C SER A 25 -24.83 -23.66 35.43
N THR A 26 -24.60 -22.38 35.68
CA THR A 26 -24.80 -21.85 37.05
C THR A 26 -25.13 -20.35 37.01
N THR A 27 -26.35 -20.05 37.41
CA THR A 27 -26.83 -18.70 37.75
C THR A 27 -26.29 -18.28 39.11
N ASN A 28 -26.06 -16.98 39.31
CA ASN A 28 -26.61 -16.31 40.50
C ASN A 28 -26.67 -14.79 40.32
N THR A 29 -27.59 -14.18 41.06
CA THR A 29 -28.14 -12.83 40.84
C THR A 29 -28.15 -12.02 42.15
N VAL A 30 -28.03 -10.68 42.02
CA VAL A 30 -28.60 -9.66 42.96
C VAL A 30 -27.90 -9.59 44.34
N ASN A 31 -27.45 -8.43 44.86
CA ASN A 31 -28.32 -7.31 45.28
C ASN A 31 -27.62 -5.95 45.54
N MET A 32 -28.49 -4.94 45.74
CA MET A 32 -28.35 -3.54 46.20
C MET A 32 -27.25 -3.15 47.23
N GLY A 33 -26.87 -1.87 47.17
CA GLY A 33 -26.25 -1.09 48.27
C GLY A 33 -26.30 0.43 47.99
N MET A 34 -26.71 1.25 48.97
CA MET A 34 -27.13 2.66 48.80
C MET A 34 -26.02 3.72 48.90
N GLU A 35 -26.43 4.96 48.62
CA GLU A 35 -25.74 6.27 48.70
C GLU A 35 -24.92 6.54 49.98
N LEU A 36 -24.01 7.54 49.91
CA LEU A 36 -23.80 8.53 50.98
C LEU A 36 -23.05 9.79 50.49
N THR A 37 -23.01 10.84 51.32
CA THR A 37 -22.45 12.18 51.03
C THR A 37 -21.64 12.72 52.25
N SER A 38 -20.92 13.85 52.26
CA SER A 38 -20.79 14.97 51.29
C SER A 38 -19.44 15.72 51.42
N SER A 39 -19.23 16.74 50.56
CA SER A 39 -18.49 18.00 50.80
C SER A 39 -17.29 18.07 51.76
N LEU A 40 -16.11 18.49 51.25
CA LEU A 40 -15.35 19.64 51.83
C LEU A 40 -14.20 20.17 50.95
N ARG A 41 -13.85 21.44 51.19
CA ARG A 41 -12.95 22.32 50.41
C ARG A 41 -11.45 21.99 50.55
N ARG A 42 -10.65 22.39 49.54
CA ARG A 42 -9.37 23.15 49.73
C ARG A 42 -9.05 24.02 48.49
N ARG A 43 -8.52 25.23 48.72
CA ARG A 43 -7.91 26.13 47.71
C ARG A 43 -6.39 25.86 47.62
N PRO A 44 -5.74 26.24 46.52
CA PRO A 44 -4.85 27.44 46.49
C PRO A 44 -5.10 28.30 45.22
N SER A 45 -4.53 29.48 44.95
CA SER A 45 -4.19 30.71 45.71
C SER A 45 -3.35 31.61 44.77
N SER A 46 -3.99 32.55 44.05
CA SER A 46 -3.43 33.81 43.51
C SER A 46 -2.31 33.76 42.42
N PRO A 47 -1.98 34.88 41.73
CA PRO A 47 -2.89 35.72 40.94
C PRO A 47 -2.33 36.01 39.51
N THR A 48 -3.19 36.28 38.51
CA THR A 48 -2.78 36.81 37.20
C THR A 48 -3.62 38.01 36.76
N LEU A 49 -3.01 38.84 35.90
CA LEU A 49 -3.34 40.25 35.64
C LEU A 49 -4.69 40.48 34.91
N PRO A 50 -5.28 41.69 35.03
CA PRO A 50 -6.56 42.00 34.40
C PRO A 50 -6.42 42.21 32.89
N GLU A 51 -7.02 41.32 32.10
CA GLU A 51 -7.18 41.59 30.66
C GLU A 51 -8.16 42.76 30.43
N ARG A 52 -7.59 43.84 29.90
CA ARG A 52 -8.32 44.91 29.21
C ARG A 52 -9.00 44.32 27.97
N GLY A 53 -10.26 43.92 28.12
CA GLY A 53 -11.03 43.28 27.05
C GLY A 53 -12.53 43.36 27.28
N GLY A 54 -13.02 44.54 27.69
CA GLY A 54 -14.46 44.75 27.84
C GLY A 54 -15.16 44.71 26.48
N GLU A 55 -15.76 43.57 26.12
CA GLU A 55 -16.75 43.53 25.03
C GLU A 55 -17.86 44.54 25.35
N PRO A 56 -18.12 45.54 24.49
CA PRO A 56 -19.31 46.35 24.64
C PRO A 56 -20.52 45.47 24.37
N ARG A 57 -21.43 45.36 25.35
CA ARG A 57 -22.72 44.68 25.22
C ARG A 57 -23.70 45.49 24.33
N SER A 58 -23.33 45.77 23.08
CA SER A 58 -24.17 46.47 22.10
C SER A 58 -24.84 45.49 21.13
N LEU A 59 -25.94 44.90 21.63
CA LEU A 59 -27.21 44.62 20.95
C LEU A 59 -27.22 44.06 19.49
N PRO A 60 -27.99 43.00 19.22
CA PRO A 60 -28.37 42.59 17.85
C PRO A 60 -29.04 43.68 16.99
N ARG A 61 -29.53 44.78 17.60
CA ARG A 61 -30.05 45.96 16.89
C ARG A 61 -29.00 46.66 16.05
N ASP A 62 -27.73 46.70 16.46
CA ASP A 62 -26.69 47.40 15.70
C ASP A 62 -26.38 46.67 14.39
N ARG A 63 -26.40 45.34 14.38
CA ARG A 63 -26.25 44.57 13.14
C ARG A 63 -27.37 44.83 12.13
N HIS A 64 -28.58 45.16 12.60
CA HIS A 64 -29.69 45.54 11.74
C HIS A 64 -29.53 46.99 11.25
N ARG A 65 -29.15 47.93 12.12
CA ARG A 65 -28.82 49.32 11.74
C ARG A 65 -27.68 49.39 10.72
N ILE A 66 -26.61 48.62 10.91
CA ILE A 66 -25.48 48.50 9.99
C ILE A 66 -25.94 47.93 8.64
N ALA A 67 -26.84 46.94 8.63
CA ALA A 67 -27.41 46.40 7.38
C ALA A 67 -28.32 47.42 6.65
N THR A 68 -29.09 48.23 7.39
CA THR A 68 -29.91 49.31 6.80
C THR A 68 -29.04 50.45 6.27
N LEU A 69 -28.01 50.86 7.01
CA LEU A 69 -27.02 51.85 6.57
C LEU A 69 -26.24 51.35 5.35
N ALA A 70 -25.84 50.09 5.32
CA ALA A 70 -25.20 49.48 4.15
C ALA A 70 -26.11 49.55 2.91
N LYS A 71 -27.42 49.23 3.05
CA LYS A 71 -28.40 49.39 1.96
C LYS A 71 -28.61 50.85 1.52
N GLN A 72 -28.44 51.82 2.41
CA GLN A 72 -28.54 53.25 2.07
C GLN A 72 -27.25 53.76 1.40
N LEU A 73 -26.09 53.25 1.82
CA LEU A 73 -24.78 53.51 1.20
C LEU A 73 -24.63 52.82 -0.17
N ASP A 74 -25.32 51.71 -0.41
CA ASP A 74 -25.34 50.98 -1.68
C ASP A 74 -25.73 51.88 -2.87
N VAL A 75 -26.65 52.83 -2.64
CA VAL A 75 -27.10 53.83 -3.64
C VAL A 75 -26.00 54.82 -4.01
N PHE A 76 -25.02 55.02 -3.11
CA PHE A 76 -23.84 55.85 -3.32
C PHE A 76 -22.59 55.03 -3.63
N SER A 77 -22.71 53.70 -3.79
CA SER A 77 -21.56 52.80 -3.97
C SER A 77 -20.74 53.17 -5.20
N ASP A 78 -21.37 53.36 -6.36
CA ASP A 78 -20.70 53.79 -7.59
C ASP A 78 -20.05 55.18 -7.44
N THR A 79 -20.69 56.11 -6.71
CA THR A 79 -20.16 57.47 -6.50
C THR A 79 -18.96 57.49 -5.55
N LEU A 80 -19.04 56.74 -4.44
CA LEU A 80 -17.95 56.56 -3.48
C LEU A 80 -16.77 55.81 -4.11
N THR A 81 -17.08 54.76 -4.88
CA THR A 81 -16.09 53.99 -5.64
C THR A 81 -15.42 54.90 -6.67
N SER A 82 -16.19 55.68 -7.43
CA SER A 82 -15.66 56.68 -8.37
C SER A 82 -14.73 57.67 -7.70
N MET A 83 -15.11 58.27 -6.56
CA MET A 83 -14.24 59.19 -5.79
C MET A 83 -12.94 58.52 -5.32
N ILE A 84 -13.03 57.28 -4.81
CA ILE A 84 -11.85 56.49 -4.41
C ILE A 84 -10.92 56.21 -5.59
N TRP A 85 -11.46 55.94 -6.78
CA TRP A 85 -10.68 55.72 -8.00
C TRP A 85 -10.10 57.02 -8.57
N THR A 86 -10.82 58.15 -8.52
CA THR A 86 -10.32 59.44 -9.06
C THR A 86 -9.22 60.06 -8.21
N GLU A 87 -9.23 59.88 -6.88
CA GLU A 87 -8.16 60.41 -6.04
C GLU A 87 -6.87 59.58 -6.06
N GLY A 88 -6.91 58.31 -6.50
CA GLY A 88 -5.74 57.40 -6.58
C GLY A 88 -5.10 57.03 -5.22
N SER A 89 -5.48 57.73 -4.15
CA SER A 89 -4.97 57.71 -2.78
C SER A 89 -4.83 56.31 -2.18
N ILE A 90 -5.71 55.37 -2.56
CA ILE A 90 -5.70 54.00 -2.04
C ILE A 90 -4.75 53.07 -2.82
N VAL A 91 -4.43 53.38 -4.09
CA VAL A 91 -3.66 52.47 -4.96
C VAL A 91 -2.19 52.40 -4.55
N SER A 92 -1.53 53.54 -4.27
CA SER A 92 -0.11 53.54 -3.86
C SER A 92 0.11 52.79 -2.53
N PRO A 93 -0.66 53.05 -1.44
CA PRO A 93 -0.52 52.29 -0.20
C PRO A 93 -0.85 50.81 -0.33
N LEU A 94 -1.78 50.42 -1.21
CA LEU A 94 -2.03 49.00 -1.51
C LEU A 94 -0.86 48.37 -2.27
N LEU A 95 -0.24 49.09 -3.20
CA LEU A 95 0.93 48.63 -3.93
C LEU A 95 2.14 48.47 -2.99
N GLU A 96 2.39 49.45 -2.13
CA GLU A 96 3.44 49.42 -1.10
C GLU A 96 3.20 48.28 -0.10
N LEU A 97 1.95 48.08 0.33
CA LEU A 97 1.57 46.95 1.19
C LEU A 97 1.82 45.61 0.48
N LEU A 98 1.41 45.45 -0.78
CA LEU A 98 1.65 44.24 -1.57
C LEU A 98 3.15 44.00 -1.80
N GLN A 99 3.93 45.06 -2.08
CA GLN A 99 5.39 44.97 -2.21
C GLN A 99 6.07 44.59 -0.88
N SER A 100 5.62 45.14 0.26
CA SER A 100 6.16 44.76 1.57
C SER A 100 5.78 43.33 2.01
N LEU A 101 4.62 42.84 1.54
CA LEU A 101 4.18 41.46 1.76
C LEU A 101 4.83 40.46 0.79
N MET A 102 5.29 40.89 -0.39
CA MET A 102 5.83 40.02 -1.43
C MET A 102 6.97 39.11 -0.93
N PRO A 103 8.00 39.58 -0.19
CA PRO A 103 9.06 38.72 0.32
C PRO A 103 8.56 37.67 1.32
N ALA A 104 7.50 37.97 2.07
CA ALA A 104 6.89 37.02 3.01
C ALA A 104 6.07 35.95 2.25
N VAL A 105 5.37 36.34 1.18
CA VAL A 105 4.65 35.42 0.28
C VAL A 105 5.65 34.55 -0.48
N GLU A 106 6.70 35.12 -1.06
CA GLU A 106 7.78 34.38 -1.73
C GLU A 106 8.45 33.40 -0.76
N ALA A 107 8.82 33.82 0.46
CA ALA A 107 9.38 32.92 1.46
C ALA A 107 8.41 31.80 1.87
N ALA A 108 7.11 32.08 1.97
CA ALA A 108 6.09 31.07 2.27
C ALA A 108 5.88 30.10 1.10
N CYS A 109 5.79 30.59 -0.14
CA CYS A 109 5.71 29.81 -1.36
C CYS A 109 6.96 28.96 -1.56
N SER A 110 8.16 29.54 -1.39
CA SER A 110 9.41 28.79 -1.41
C SER A 110 9.37 27.65 -0.38
N ARG A 111 8.89 27.88 0.85
CA ARG A 111 8.81 26.83 1.90
C ARG A 111 7.74 25.77 1.65
N GLN A 112 6.52 26.14 1.26
CA GLN A 112 5.33 25.27 1.34
C GLN A 112 4.65 24.98 -0.02
N SER A 113 4.96 25.71 -1.08
CA SER A 113 4.35 25.44 -2.40
C SER A 113 4.93 24.18 -3.03
N PRO A 114 4.18 23.50 -3.93
CA PRO A 114 4.70 22.37 -4.69
C PRO A 114 5.97 22.70 -5.50
N VAL A 115 6.07 23.92 -6.05
CA VAL A 115 7.24 24.41 -6.79
C VAL A 115 8.46 24.55 -5.86
N GLY A 116 8.25 25.10 -4.66
CA GLY A 116 9.28 25.21 -3.63
C GLY A 116 9.78 23.86 -3.11
N CYS A 117 8.88 22.89 -2.95
CA CYS A 117 9.25 21.51 -2.63
C CYS A 117 10.02 20.85 -3.78
N TYR A 118 9.59 21.02 -5.04
CA TYR A 118 10.30 20.51 -6.23
C TYR A 118 11.75 21.00 -6.30
N HIS A 119 11.98 22.32 -6.16
CA HIS A 119 13.34 22.87 -6.18
C HIS A 119 14.22 22.33 -5.05
N ARG A 120 13.67 22.12 -3.84
CA ARG A 120 14.43 21.51 -2.74
C ARG A 120 14.68 20.02 -2.94
N ALA A 121 13.74 19.27 -3.50
CA ALA A 121 13.94 17.87 -3.85
C ALA A 121 15.04 17.73 -4.92
N GLN A 122 15.03 18.59 -5.94
CA GLN A 122 16.06 18.67 -6.97
C GLN A 122 17.43 19.07 -6.38
N ALA A 123 17.48 20.07 -5.50
CA ALA A 123 18.72 20.46 -4.81
C ALA A 123 19.28 19.34 -3.92
N ALA A 124 18.41 18.64 -3.16
CA ALA A 124 18.79 17.50 -2.33
C ALA A 124 19.27 16.30 -3.18
N LEU A 125 18.67 16.06 -4.34
CA LEU A 125 19.11 15.04 -5.29
C LEU A 125 20.45 15.38 -5.94
N ASN A 126 20.65 16.65 -6.33
CA ASN A 126 21.94 17.12 -6.83
C ASN A 126 23.04 16.97 -5.77
N GLN A 127 22.77 17.36 -4.52
CA GLN A 127 23.69 17.15 -3.39
C GLN A 127 23.94 15.65 -3.13
N LEU A 128 22.91 14.81 -3.25
CA LEU A 128 23.05 13.35 -3.17
C LEU A 128 24.00 12.80 -4.24
N HIS A 129 24.02 13.39 -5.43
CA HIS A 129 24.90 12.96 -6.53
C HIS A 129 26.31 13.55 -6.48
N THR A 130 26.53 14.71 -5.84
CA THR A 130 27.82 15.43 -5.91
C THR A 130 28.59 15.51 -4.60
N ALA A 131 27.93 15.50 -3.43
CA ALA A 131 28.60 15.64 -2.15
C ALA A 131 29.25 14.31 -1.69
N ASP A 132 30.33 14.40 -0.91
CA ASP A 132 30.87 13.23 -0.23
C ASP A 132 29.85 12.60 0.75
N LYS A 133 29.98 11.30 0.97
CA LYS A 133 29.06 10.51 1.79
C LYS A 133 29.72 10.04 3.08
N ARG A 134 29.18 10.46 4.21
CA ARG A 134 29.49 9.89 5.52
C ARG A 134 28.69 8.60 5.72
N PHE A 135 29.28 7.59 6.33
CA PHE A 135 28.61 6.33 6.65
C PHE A 135 28.45 6.20 8.15
N GLU A 136 27.20 6.11 8.62
CA GLU A 136 26.85 6.08 10.04
C GLU A 136 26.12 4.78 10.36
N THR A 137 26.68 3.94 11.23
CA THR A 137 25.97 2.72 11.66
C THR A 137 25.02 3.04 12.81
N THR A 138 23.82 2.47 12.76
CA THR A 138 22.73 2.69 13.71
C THR A 138 21.85 1.45 13.83
N ASP A 139 21.26 1.23 15.01
CA ASP A 139 20.27 0.17 15.26
C ASP A 139 18.82 0.69 15.23
N GLN A 140 18.61 1.92 14.73
CA GLN A 140 17.35 2.67 14.87
C GLN A 140 16.62 2.97 13.55
N LEU A 141 17.03 2.42 12.39
CA LEU A 141 16.25 2.58 11.15
C LEU A 141 14.98 1.73 11.20
N MET A 142 15.11 0.46 11.60
CA MET A 142 14.05 -0.53 11.72
C MET A 142 14.04 -1.10 13.15
N VAL A 143 12.96 -0.86 13.89
CA VAL A 143 12.80 -1.24 15.30
C VAL A 143 11.88 -2.46 15.40
N PRO A 144 12.24 -3.53 16.12
CA PRO A 144 11.40 -4.71 16.26
C PRO A 144 10.10 -4.39 17.00
N THR A 145 8.96 -4.86 16.49
CA THR A 145 7.64 -4.65 17.10
C THR A 145 6.98 -5.95 17.55
N LEU A 146 6.97 -6.99 16.71
CA LEU A 146 6.33 -8.28 16.99
C LEU A 146 7.09 -9.44 16.37
N GLY A 147 6.79 -10.65 16.84
CA GLY A 147 7.16 -11.90 16.18
C GLY A 147 6.06 -12.95 16.35
N SER A 148 6.07 -13.96 15.49
CA SER A 148 5.26 -15.16 15.68
C SER A 148 6.00 -16.13 16.61
N GLN A 149 5.29 -17.19 17.02
CA GLN A 149 5.94 -18.37 17.59
C GLN A 149 6.74 -19.11 16.50
N GLU A 150 7.68 -19.94 16.93
CA GLU A 150 8.35 -20.96 16.11
C GLU A 150 7.31 -21.86 15.43
N GLY A 151 7.58 -22.31 14.21
CA GLY A 151 6.67 -23.17 13.44
C GLY A 151 5.39 -22.51 12.92
N ALA A 152 5.23 -21.18 13.01
CA ALA A 152 4.06 -20.47 12.47
C ALA A 152 3.88 -20.68 10.95
N PHE A 153 4.97 -20.94 10.24
CA PHE A 153 4.99 -21.53 8.89
C PHE A 153 5.53 -22.95 8.93
N GLU A 154 4.63 -23.94 8.88
CA GLU A 154 5.01 -25.32 8.62
C GLU A 154 5.75 -25.44 7.27
N ASN A 155 6.86 -26.18 7.28
CA ASN A 155 7.67 -26.51 6.09
C ASN A 155 8.17 -25.28 5.30
N GLY A 156 8.43 -24.16 6.00
CA GLY A 156 9.12 -23.00 5.41
C GLY A 156 10.59 -23.31 5.06
N ARG A 157 11.26 -24.15 5.85
CA ARG A 157 12.60 -24.70 5.55
C ARG A 157 12.47 -25.79 4.48
N MET A 158 13.12 -25.61 3.34
CA MET A 158 13.12 -26.59 2.26
C MET A 158 14.22 -27.64 2.41
N ASN A 159 13.83 -28.91 2.40
CA ASN A 159 14.73 -30.03 2.14
C ASN A 159 14.81 -30.28 0.63
N TYR A 160 15.94 -29.93 0.01
CA TYR A 160 16.18 -30.14 -1.42
C TYR A 160 16.43 -31.63 -1.73
N THR A 161 15.38 -32.43 -1.80
CA THR A 161 15.44 -33.87 -2.12
C THR A 161 15.21 -34.13 -3.62
N GLY A 162 15.47 -35.37 -4.07
CA GLY A 162 15.40 -35.75 -5.48
C GLY A 162 16.62 -35.32 -6.31
N ASP A 163 16.56 -35.62 -7.61
CA ASP A 163 17.72 -35.64 -8.52
C ASP A 163 18.41 -34.28 -8.67
N GLN A 164 17.65 -33.19 -8.71
CA GLN A 164 18.20 -31.82 -8.77
C GLN A 164 18.62 -31.27 -7.40
N GLY A 165 18.29 -31.95 -6.31
CA GLY A 165 18.45 -31.43 -4.95
C GLY A 165 19.91 -31.21 -4.52
N GLN A 166 20.84 -32.03 -5.02
CA GLN A 166 22.28 -31.85 -4.79
C GLN A 166 22.81 -30.62 -5.53
N THR A 167 22.42 -30.44 -6.79
CA THR A 167 22.78 -29.27 -7.60
C THR A 167 22.27 -27.99 -6.95
N ILE A 168 21.01 -27.94 -6.52
CA ILE A 168 20.44 -26.77 -5.84
C ILE A 168 21.23 -26.42 -4.57
N ARG A 169 21.58 -27.42 -3.74
CA ARG A 169 22.44 -27.19 -2.55
C ARG A 169 23.79 -26.58 -2.92
N GLN A 170 24.46 -27.11 -3.95
CA GLN A 170 25.76 -26.63 -4.40
C GLN A 170 25.70 -25.20 -4.95
N LEU A 171 24.67 -24.87 -5.74
CA LEU A 171 24.49 -23.53 -6.28
C LEU A 171 24.17 -22.49 -5.19
N LEU A 172 23.40 -22.88 -4.16
CA LEU A 172 23.14 -22.04 -2.99
C LEU A 172 24.40 -21.84 -2.13
N SER A 173 25.17 -22.90 -1.85
CA SER A 173 26.39 -22.80 -1.04
C SER A 173 27.54 -22.06 -1.75
N ALA A 174 27.58 -22.12 -3.09
CA ALA A 174 28.51 -21.34 -3.92
C ALA A 174 27.97 -19.92 -4.25
N HIS A 175 26.85 -19.51 -3.67
CA HIS A 175 26.19 -18.21 -3.89
C HIS A 175 25.96 -17.86 -5.37
N MET A 176 25.71 -18.87 -6.21
CA MET A 176 25.37 -18.70 -7.64
C MET A 176 23.87 -18.45 -7.85
N ILE A 177 23.03 -18.98 -6.96
CA ILE A 177 21.61 -18.66 -6.86
C ILE A 177 21.27 -18.30 -5.41
N ARG A 178 20.13 -17.65 -5.19
CA ARG A 178 19.61 -17.36 -3.84
C ARG A 178 18.14 -17.76 -3.75
N ARG A 179 17.70 -18.08 -2.53
CA ARG A 179 16.29 -18.33 -2.27
C ARG A 179 15.57 -17.01 -2.01
N VAL A 180 14.42 -16.81 -2.65
CA VAL A 180 13.44 -15.78 -2.32
C VAL A 180 12.15 -16.51 -1.99
N ALA A 181 11.98 -16.80 -0.71
CA ALA A 181 10.89 -17.61 -0.17
C ALA A 181 9.58 -16.83 -0.04
N MET A 182 9.65 -15.50 0.10
CA MET A 182 8.53 -14.58 0.31
C MET A 182 8.50 -13.47 -0.72
N CYS A 183 7.31 -12.98 -1.08
CA CYS A 183 7.17 -11.77 -1.86
C CYS A 183 5.86 -11.03 -1.54
N CYS A 184 5.89 -9.70 -1.51
CA CYS A 184 4.68 -8.89 -1.42
C CYS A 184 4.00 -8.77 -2.79
N LEU A 185 2.69 -9.01 -2.83
CA LEU A 185 1.82 -8.65 -3.93
C LEU A 185 1.07 -7.37 -3.52
N ALA A 186 1.66 -6.24 -3.86
CA ALA A 186 1.14 -4.90 -3.60
C ALA A 186 1.72 -3.92 -4.63
N SER A 187 0.87 -3.10 -5.23
CA SER A 187 1.26 -2.05 -6.16
C SER A 187 1.12 -0.65 -5.53
N PRO A 188 1.87 0.39 -5.95
CA PRO A 188 1.82 1.73 -5.35
C PRO A 188 0.44 2.40 -5.31
N HIS A 189 -0.44 2.02 -6.23
CA HIS A 189 -1.82 2.53 -6.34
C HIS A 189 -2.88 1.48 -5.97
N GLY A 190 -2.44 0.27 -5.67
CA GLY A 190 -3.31 -0.85 -5.34
C GLY A 190 -3.87 -0.77 -3.93
N LYS A 191 -4.98 -1.48 -3.75
CA LYS A 191 -5.52 -1.79 -2.41
C LYS A 191 -5.12 -3.19 -1.97
N ARG A 192 -4.52 -3.98 -2.88
CA ARG A 192 -3.92 -5.29 -2.71
C ARG A 192 -2.80 -5.25 -1.69
N GLN A 193 -2.90 -6.03 -0.62
CA GLN A 193 -1.76 -6.29 0.25
C GLN A 193 -1.79 -7.76 0.62
N HIS A 194 -1.15 -8.57 -0.23
CA HIS A 194 -0.97 -9.99 0.01
C HIS A 194 0.52 -10.33 0.16
N LEU A 195 0.79 -11.41 0.90
CA LEU A 195 2.13 -11.99 1.04
C LEU A 195 2.09 -13.39 0.44
N ALA A 196 2.85 -13.61 -0.63
CA ALA A 196 3.08 -14.93 -1.20
C ALA A 196 4.27 -15.58 -0.49
N VAL A 197 4.11 -16.84 -0.05
CA VAL A 197 5.15 -17.62 0.62
C VAL A 197 5.27 -19.00 -0.03
N SER A 198 6.49 -19.42 -0.33
CA SER A 198 6.81 -20.75 -0.87
C SER A 198 7.08 -21.76 0.25
N HIS A 199 6.56 -22.97 0.08
CA HIS A 199 6.76 -24.12 0.95
C HIS A 199 7.38 -25.27 0.15
N GLU A 200 7.76 -26.34 0.85
CA GLU A 200 8.16 -27.60 0.21
C GLU A 200 7.15 -28.13 -0.83
N LYS A 201 7.65 -28.99 -1.73
CA LYS A 201 6.86 -29.66 -2.80
C LYS A 201 6.15 -28.69 -3.75
N GLY A 202 6.75 -27.52 -4.01
CA GLY A 202 6.27 -26.54 -4.99
C GLY A 202 4.98 -25.81 -4.58
N LYS A 203 4.53 -25.95 -3.33
CA LYS A 203 3.33 -25.28 -2.83
C LYS A 203 3.62 -23.81 -2.54
N ILE A 204 2.73 -22.93 -2.98
CA ILE A 204 2.75 -21.49 -2.71
C ILE A 204 1.50 -21.14 -1.94
N THR A 205 1.61 -20.31 -0.92
CA THR A 205 0.48 -19.86 -0.09
C THR A 205 0.37 -18.35 -0.16
N VAL A 206 -0.83 -17.84 -0.41
CA VAL A 206 -1.13 -16.40 -0.43
C VAL A 206 -1.84 -16.04 0.88
N LEU A 207 -1.28 -15.06 1.60
CA LEU A 207 -1.77 -14.59 2.89
C LEU A 207 -2.27 -13.15 2.83
N GLN A 208 -3.25 -12.81 3.66
CA GLN A 208 -3.76 -11.45 3.79
C GLN A 208 -2.83 -10.60 4.67
N LEU A 209 -1.96 -9.81 4.05
CA LEU A 209 -0.93 -9.04 4.75
C LEU A 209 -1.53 -7.89 5.57
N SER A 210 -2.62 -7.29 5.13
CA SER A 210 -3.32 -6.23 5.88
C SER A 210 -3.92 -6.70 7.21
N ALA A 211 -4.21 -7.99 7.38
CA ALA A 211 -4.61 -8.56 8.67
C ALA A 211 -3.42 -8.67 9.63
N LEU A 212 -2.26 -9.11 9.12
CA LEU A 212 -1.01 -9.21 9.89
C LEU A 212 -0.49 -7.83 10.33
N LEU A 213 -0.52 -6.85 9.43
CA LEU A 213 -0.05 -5.49 9.70
C LEU A 213 -0.96 -4.75 10.70
N LYS A 214 -2.29 -4.94 10.63
CA LYS A 214 -3.22 -4.39 11.65
C LYS A 214 -3.05 -5.03 13.03
N GLN A 215 -2.66 -6.30 13.10
CA GLN A 215 -2.33 -6.93 14.38
C GLN A 215 -1.09 -6.30 15.03
N ALA A 216 -0.18 -5.70 14.26
CA ALA A 216 1.01 -5.03 14.77
C ALA A 216 0.73 -3.76 15.58
N ASP A 217 -0.43 -3.13 15.36
CA ASP A 217 -0.93 -2.02 16.18
C ASP A 217 -1.79 -2.50 17.38
N SER A 218 -1.97 -3.81 17.58
CA SER A 218 -2.84 -4.37 18.62
C SER A 218 -2.06 -4.93 19.82
N SER A 219 -2.62 -4.86 21.02
CA SER A 219 -2.02 -5.38 22.25
C SER A 219 -1.96 -6.92 22.35
N LYS A 220 -2.36 -7.64 21.31
CA LYS A 220 -2.36 -9.12 21.28
C LYS A 220 -0.98 -9.64 20.88
N ARG A 221 -0.28 -10.30 21.82
CA ARG A 221 1.07 -10.87 21.61
C ARG A 221 1.16 -12.08 20.66
N LYS A 222 0.05 -12.56 20.08
CA LYS A 222 0.03 -13.71 19.16
C LYS A 222 -0.45 -13.28 17.78
N LEU A 223 0.44 -13.40 16.79
CA LEU A 223 0.11 -13.19 15.38
C LEU A 223 -0.77 -14.34 14.86
N THR A 224 -1.78 -13.99 14.07
CA THR A 224 -2.69 -14.93 13.39
C THR A 224 -2.60 -14.69 11.88
N LEU A 225 -2.17 -15.72 11.14
CA LEU A 225 -1.94 -15.67 9.70
C LEU A 225 -3.18 -16.10 8.93
N THR A 226 -3.86 -15.16 8.26
CA THR A 226 -5.03 -15.46 7.42
C THR A 226 -4.59 -15.93 6.04
N ARG A 227 -4.79 -17.22 5.75
CA ARG A 227 -4.54 -17.82 4.42
C ARG A 227 -5.73 -17.60 3.49
N LEU A 228 -5.46 -16.99 2.34
CA LEU A 228 -6.46 -16.72 1.29
C LEU A 228 -6.55 -17.88 0.31
N ALA A 229 -5.41 -18.36 -0.18
CA ALA A 229 -5.34 -19.44 -1.17
C ALA A 229 -4.00 -20.19 -1.12
N SER A 230 -3.90 -21.26 -1.91
CA SER A 230 -2.62 -21.81 -2.33
C SER A 230 -2.63 -22.20 -3.80
N ALA A 231 -1.46 -22.11 -4.41
CA ALA A 231 -1.12 -22.71 -5.70
C ALA A 231 -0.11 -23.85 -5.48
N SER A 232 0.13 -24.66 -6.50
CA SER A 232 1.23 -25.63 -6.54
C SER A 232 1.85 -25.67 -7.93
N VAL A 233 3.17 -25.65 -8.01
CA VAL A 233 3.93 -25.83 -9.26
C VAL A 233 4.67 -27.19 -9.22
N PRO A 234 4.92 -27.82 -10.38
CA PRO A 234 5.49 -29.18 -10.46
C PRO A 234 7.02 -29.24 -10.23
N PHE A 235 7.59 -28.25 -9.54
CA PHE A 235 9.03 -28.14 -9.28
C PHE A 235 9.31 -27.50 -7.91
N THR A 236 10.55 -27.63 -7.42
CA THR A 236 10.99 -26.93 -6.20
C THR A 236 11.18 -25.44 -6.48
N VAL A 237 10.32 -24.60 -5.88
CA VAL A 237 10.39 -23.14 -6.00
C VAL A 237 11.65 -22.61 -5.32
N LEU A 238 12.43 -21.81 -6.04
CA LEU A 238 13.65 -21.16 -5.54
C LEU A 238 13.43 -19.66 -5.33
N SER A 239 12.70 -18.98 -6.23
CA SER A 239 12.39 -17.55 -6.08
C SER A 239 10.95 -17.19 -6.45
N LEU A 240 10.34 -16.34 -5.63
CA LEU A 240 9.07 -15.65 -5.90
C LEU A 240 9.33 -14.18 -6.28
N THR A 241 8.63 -13.65 -7.28
CA THR A 241 8.76 -12.24 -7.69
C THR A 241 7.42 -11.68 -8.19
N GLY A 242 6.75 -10.90 -7.36
CA GLY A 242 5.53 -10.17 -7.71
C GLY A 242 5.80 -9.00 -8.65
N ASN A 243 4.85 -8.65 -9.51
CA ASN A 243 4.99 -7.49 -10.37
C ASN A 243 4.73 -6.19 -9.56
N PRO A 244 5.68 -5.23 -9.48
CA PRO A 244 5.50 -3.98 -8.74
C PRO A 244 4.39 -3.07 -9.28
N TRP A 245 4.08 -3.16 -10.58
CA TRP A 245 3.07 -2.35 -11.25
C TRP A 245 1.68 -3.01 -11.26
N ASN A 246 1.61 -4.34 -11.19
CA ASN A 246 0.34 -5.07 -11.15
C ASN A 246 0.38 -6.24 -10.14
N GLU A 247 -0.27 -6.02 -9.00
CA GLU A 247 -0.34 -6.95 -7.86
C GLU A 247 -1.07 -8.28 -8.11
N ASP A 248 -1.67 -8.46 -9.30
CA ASP A 248 -2.28 -9.73 -9.71
C ASP A 248 -1.24 -10.74 -10.23
N PHE A 249 -0.05 -10.32 -10.65
CA PHE A 249 0.96 -11.19 -11.27
C PHE A 249 2.12 -11.59 -10.34
N LEU A 250 2.47 -12.88 -10.35
CA LEU A 250 3.60 -13.47 -9.62
C LEU A 250 4.42 -14.38 -10.53
N ALA A 251 5.69 -14.04 -10.74
CA ALA A 251 6.66 -14.95 -11.32
C ALA A 251 7.19 -15.92 -10.24
N VAL A 252 7.35 -17.18 -10.62
CA VAL A 252 7.75 -18.32 -9.77
C VAL A 252 8.83 -19.09 -10.51
N CYS A 253 10.07 -19.06 -10.03
CA CYS A 253 11.18 -19.78 -10.64
C CYS A 253 11.59 -21.00 -9.83
N GLY A 254 11.81 -22.12 -10.52
CA GLY A 254 12.60 -23.25 -10.04
C GLY A 254 14.06 -23.13 -10.50
N LEU A 255 14.77 -24.26 -10.59
CA LEU A 255 16.14 -24.30 -11.12
C LEU A 255 16.18 -24.06 -12.64
N LYS A 256 15.17 -24.57 -13.35
CA LYS A 256 15.08 -24.60 -14.82
C LYS A 256 13.78 -23.99 -15.37
N ASP A 257 12.74 -23.98 -14.55
CA ASP A 257 11.37 -23.66 -14.94
C ASP A 257 10.96 -22.29 -14.41
N CYS A 258 10.18 -21.53 -15.20
CA CYS A 258 9.58 -20.28 -14.74
C CYS A 258 8.08 -20.27 -15.06
N HIS A 259 7.26 -20.16 -14.03
CA HIS A 259 5.80 -20.05 -14.13
C HIS A 259 5.36 -18.65 -13.74
N VAL A 260 4.40 -18.08 -14.46
CA VAL A 260 3.74 -16.83 -14.04
C VAL A 260 2.31 -17.18 -13.63
N LEU A 261 1.98 -16.87 -12.39
CA LEU A 261 0.64 -17.07 -11.82
C LEU A 261 -0.07 -15.73 -11.76
N THR A 262 -1.32 -15.71 -12.22
CA THR A 262 -2.23 -14.56 -12.11
C THR A 262 -3.24 -14.85 -11.01
N PHE A 263 -3.56 -13.89 -10.14
CA PHE A 263 -4.50 -14.04 -9.03
C PHE A 263 -5.77 -13.22 -9.22
N HIS A 264 -6.91 -13.80 -8.85
CA HIS A 264 -8.17 -13.08 -8.69
C HIS A 264 -8.16 -12.18 -7.43
N PRO A 265 -9.08 -11.21 -7.31
CA PRO A 265 -9.17 -10.32 -6.15
C PRO A 265 -9.29 -10.99 -4.77
N CYS A 266 -9.85 -12.20 -4.71
CA CYS A 266 -9.93 -13.02 -3.51
C CYS A 266 -8.64 -13.79 -3.17
N GLY A 267 -7.60 -13.69 -3.99
CA GLY A 267 -6.31 -14.37 -3.83
C GLY A 267 -6.22 -15.77 -4.43
N SER A 268 -7.29 -16.32 -5.01
CA SER A 268 -7.23 -17.60 -5.75
C SER A 268 -6.48 -17.44 -7.07
N VAL A 269 -5.77 -18.47 -7.52
CA VAL A 269 -5.18 -18.51 -8.87
C VAL A 269 -6.29 -18.38 -9.92
N ALA A 270 -6.08 -17.49 -10.88
CA ALA A 270 -6.93 -17.29 -12.05
C ALA A 270 -6.36 -18.04 -13.25
N GLU A 271 -5.09 -17.77 -13.56
CA GLU A 271 -4.37 -18.31 -14.72
C GLU A 271 -2.95 -18.73 -14.34
N HIS A 272 -2.40 -19.65 -15.12
CA HIS A 272 -1.07 -20.20 -14.93
C HIS A 272 -0.37 -20.29 -16.29
N LEU A 273 0.60 -19.40 -16.50
CA LEU A 273 1.46 -19.33 -17.66
C LEU A 273 2.76 -20.12 -17.41
N VAL A 274 3.25 -20.84 -18.43
CA VAL A 274 4.51 -21.59 -18.36
C VAL A 274 5.50 -21.03 -19.38
N LEU A 275 6.63 -20.49 -18.90
CA LEU A 275 7.74 -20.08 -19.75
C LEU A 275 8.70 -21.25 -19.95
N HIS A 276 9.10 -21.46 -21.20
CA HIS A 276 10.00 -22.53 -21.61
C HIS A 276 11.34 -21.93 -22.08
N PRO A 277 12.25 -21.53 -21.17
CA PRO A 277 13.46 -20.80 -21.54
C PRO A 277 14.51 -21.58 -22.34
N GLN A 278 14.33 -22.91 -22.49
CA GLN A 278 15.23 -23.83 -23.19
C GLN A 278 16.68 -23.76 -22.65
N LEU A 279 16.89 -24.29 -21.44
CA LEU A 279 18.17 -24.21 -20.71
C LEU A 279 19.01 -25.47 -20.86
N GLU A 280 20.16 -25.33 -21.50
CA GLU A 280 21.17 -26.39 -21.66
C GLU A 280 21.66 -27.00 -20.34
N THR A 281 22.26 -28.19 -20.43
CA THR A 281 22.83 -28.92 -19.30
C THR A 281 23.92 -28.10 -18.61
N GLY A 282 23.66 -27.64 -17.38
CA GLY A 282 24.57 -26.81 -16.59
C GLY A 282 24.11 -25.35 -16.40
N ASN A 283 23.31 -24.77 -17.31
CA ASN A 283 22.72 -23.45 -17.11
C ASN A 283 21.53 -23.52 -16.12
N PHE A 284 21.23 -22.43 -15.41
CA PHE A 284 20.17 -22.33 -14.41
C PHE A 284 19.61 -20.92 -14.32
N ILE A 285 18.37 -20.79 -13.83
CA ILE A 285 17.75 -19.49 -13.55
C ILE A 285 18.39 -18.90 -12.28
N ILE A 286 18.85 -17.65 -12.37
CA ILE A 286 19.35 -16.87 -11.24
C ILE A 286 18.20 -16.12 -10.56
N ARG A 287 17.39 -15.40 -11.37
CA ARG A 287 16.15 -14.74 -10.94
C ARG A 287 15.27 -14.34 -12.14
N ALA A 288 13.99 -14.11 -11.88
CA ALA A 288 13.13 -13.33 -12.78
C ALA A 288 13.01 -11.89 -12.26
N ILE A 289 12.83 -10.94 -13.18
CA ILE A 289 12.70 -9.51 -12.89
C ILE A 289 11.59 -8.93 -13.77
N TRP A 290 10.55 -8.36 -13.16
CA TRP A 290 9.58 -7.55 -13.88
C TRP A 290 10.20 -6.21 -14.26
N LEU A 291 10.07 -5.79 -15.52
CA LEU A 291 10.64 -4.52 -15.94
C LEU A 291 9.88 -3.36 -15.24
N PRO A 292 10.60 -2.41 -14.59
CA PRO A 292 10.00 -1.24 -13.97
C PRO A 292 9.04 -0.50 -14.92
N GLY A 293 7.82 -0.24 -14.45
CA GLY A 293 6.76 0.40 -15.24
C GLY A 293 5.94 -0.53 -16.15
N SER A 294 6.31 -1.81 -16.31
CA SER A 294 5.58 -2.76 -17.16
C SER A 294 4.71 -3.75 -16.39
N GLN A 295 3.54 -4.08 -16.94
CA GLN A 295 2.65 -5.12 -16.42
C GLN A 295 2.94 -6.51 -17.01
N THR A 296 3.48 -6.56 -18.22
CA THR A 296 3.61 -7.80 -19.01
C THR A 296 5.04 -8.18 -19.32
N THR A 297 6.02 -7.27 -19.16
CA THR A 297 7.40 -7.53 -19.57
C THR A 297 8.21 -8.13 -18.43
N LEU A 298 8.71 -9.35 -18.65
CA LEU A 298 9.47 -10.13 -17.67
C LEU A 298 10.84 -10.52 -18.25
N ALA A 299 11.91 -10.15 -17.55
CA ALA A 299 13.25 -10.63 -17.80
C ALA A 299 13.54 -11.91 -17.00
N LEU A 300 14.01 -12.95 -17.67
CA LEU A 300 14.56 -14.14 -17.06
C LEU A 300 16.09 -14.10 -17.15
N VAL A 301 16.74 -14.03 -15.98
CA VAL A 301 18.20 -13.98 -15.84
C VAL A 301 18.71 -15.38 -15.56
N THR A 302 19.66 -15.85 -16.36
CA THR A 302 20.29 -17.16 -16.25
C THR A 302 21.80 -17.00 -16.10
N ALA A 303 22.56 -18.09 -15.89
CA ALA A 303 24.02 -18.00 -15.79
C ALA A 303 24.69 -17.59 -17.12
N ASP A 304 24.06 -17.88 -18.26
CA ASP A 304 24.65 -17.66 -19.59
C ASP A 304 24.00 -16.51 -20.36
N PHE A 305 22.70 -16.28 -20.16
CA PHE A 305 21.91 -15.31 -20.91
C PHE A 305 20.84 -14.57 -20.11
N VAL A 306 20.39 -13.43 -20.64
CA VAL A 306 19.14 -12.76 -20.25
C VAL A 306 18.15 -12.88 -21.41
N LYS A 307 16.96 -13.44 -21.17
CA LYS A 307 15.85 -13.43 -22.12
C LYS A 307 14.73 -12.57 -21.57
N ILE A 308 14.24 -11.59 -22.35
CA ILE A 308 13.19 -10.66 -21.93
C ILE A 308 11.97 -10.92 -22.80
N TYR A 309 10.84 -11.25 -22.16
CA TYR A 309 9.57 -11.61 -22.80
C TYR A 309 8.55 -10.51 -22.57
N ASP A 310 7.74 -10.18 -23.57
CA ASP A 310 6.51 -9.42 -23.38
C ASP A 310 5.33 -10.40 -23.37
N LEU A 311 4.94 -10.82 -22.16
CA LEU A 311 3.96 -11.88 -21.93
C LEU A 311 2.55 -11.52 -22.44
N GLY A 312 2.30 -10.25 -22.76
CA GLY A 312 1.07 -9.79 -23.41
C GLY A 312 1.07 -9.95 -24.94
N ARG A 313 2.20 -10.35 -25.53
CA ARG A 313 2.39 -10.54 -26.98
C ARG A 313 2.82 -11.95 -27.32
N ASP A 314 3.92 -12.42 -26.73
CA ASP A 314 4.46 -13.76 -26.95
C ASP A 314 5.16 -14.28 -25.68
N VAL A 315 4.95 -15.57 -25.44
CA VAL A 315 5.40 -16.35 -24.28
C VAL A 315 6.50 -17.33 -24.69
N LEU A 316 6.62 -17.62 -25.98
CA LEU A 316 7.60 -18.54 -26.56
C LEU A 316 8.85 -17.78 -26.99
N SER A 317 8.69 -16.71 -27.78
CA SER A 317 9.81 -15.92 -28.31
C SER A 317 10.14 -14.75 -27.37
N PRO A 318 11.40 -14.61 -26.92
CA PRO A 318 11.82 -13.40 -26.22
C PRO A 318 11.90 -12.22 -27.20
N GLN A 319 11.60 -11.01 -26.72
CA GLN A 319 11.82 -9.75 -27.45
C GLN A 319 13.32 -9.39 -27.49
N TYR A 320 14.06 -9.75 -26.45
CA TYR A 320 15.50 -9.52 -26.31
C TYR A 320 16.20 -10.78 -25.76
N TYR A 321 17.37 -11.10 -26.32
CA TYR A 321 18.15 -12.27 -25.93
C TYR A 321 19.63 -11.86 -25.85
N PHE A 322 20.08 -11.52 -24.65
CA PHE A 322 21.42 -10.98 -24.40
C PHE A 322 22.38 -12.07 -23.88
N LEU A 323 23.61 -12.05 -24.41
CA LEU A 323 24.76 -12.85 -23.98
C LEU A 323 25.88 -11.93 -23.51
N VAL A 324 26.73 -12.43 -22.61
CA VAL A 324 28.01 -11.80 -22.26
C VAL A 324 29.16 -12.41 -23.06
N PRO A 325 30.16 -11.61 -23.51
CA PRO A 325 31.32 -12.12 -24.24
C PRO A 325 32.30 -12.87 -23.33
N THR A 326 32.35 -12.55 -22.04
CA THR A 326 33.26 -13.19 -21.07
C THR A 326 32.57 -13.46 -19.73
N GLY A 327 32.96 -14.58 -19.11
CA GLY A 327 32.44 -15.00 -17.81
C GLY A 327 31.02 -15.55 -17.84
N LYS A 328 30.36 -15.52 -16.69
CA LYS A 328 28.95 -15.86 -16.47
C LYS A 328 28.21 -14.65 -15.90
N ILE A 329 26.92 -14.58 -16.13
CA ILE A 329 26.06 -13.55 -15.53
C ILE A 329 25.93 -13.83 -14.03
N ARG A 330 25.99 -12.78 -13.21
CA ARG A 330 25.81 -12.85 -11.75
C ARG A 330 24.58 -12.12 -11.29
N ASP A 331 24.30 -10.95 -11.85
CA ASP A 331 23.12 -10.16 -11.55
C ASP A 331 22.80 -9.18 -12.69
N VAL A 332 21.56 -8.69 -12.75
CA VAL A 332 21.05 -7.78 -13.80
C VAL A 332 20.09 -6.78 -13.17
N THR A 333 20.09 -5.54 -13.64
CA THR A 333 19.10 -4.51 -13.32
C THR A 333 18.74 -3.69 -14.56
N PHE A 334 17.70 -2.88 -14.50
CA PHE A 334 17.18 -2.13 -15.64
C PHE A 334 16.98 -0.66 -15.27
N ILE A 335 17.57 0.23 -16.06
CA ILE A 335 17.23 1.65 -16.07
C ILE A 335 16.03 1.80 -17.01
N CYS A 336 14.94 2.38 -16.53
CA CYS A 336 13.72 2.58 -17.32
C CYS A 336 13.28 4.04 -17.19
N PRO A 337 13.82 4.95 -18.02
CA PRO A 337 13.36 6.33 -18.07
C PRO A 337 11.94 6.41 -18.63
N GLN A 338 11.19 7.48 -18.34
CA GLN A 338 9.82 7.64 -18.86
C GLN A 338 9.77 8.02 -20.34
N GLU A 339 10.82 8.69 -20.86
CA GLU A 339 10.87 9.24 -22.22
C GLU A 339 11.99 8.64 -23.09
N GLU A 340 12.83 7.77 -22.53
CA GLU A 340 13.96 7.15 -23.23
C GLU A 340 13.80 5.61 -23.24
N LYS A 341 14.55 4.92 -24.11
CA LYS A 341 14.52 3.46 -24.18
C LYS A 341 15.06 2.86 -22.87
N PRO A 342 14.58 1.69 -22.42
CA PRO A 342 15.18 1.01 -21.27
C PRO A 342 16.63 0.58 -21.56
N THR A 343 17.48 0.65 -20.54
CA THR A 343 18.88 0.18 -20.60
C THR A 343 19.05 -0.97 -19.59
N MET A 344 19.56 -2.10 -20.05
CA MET A 344 19.96 -3.21 -19.18
C MET A 344 21.38 -2.99 -18.65
N LEU A 345 21.56 -3.11 -17.33
CA LEU A 345 22.87 -3.20 -16.69
C LEU A 345 23.09 -4.61 -16.14
N LEU A 346 24.26 -5.19 -16.40
CA LEU A 346 24.56 -6.59 -16.11
C LEU A 346 25.91 -6.74 -15.41
N MET A 347 25.91 -7.35 -14.22
CA MET A 347 27.12 -7.71 -13.48
C MET A 347 27.59 -9.11 -13.87
N SER A 348 28.83 -9.21 -14.34
CA SER A 348 29.48 -10.46 -14.75
C SER A 348 30.33 -11.10 -13.64
N SER A 349 30.66 -12.37 -13.79
CA SER A 349 31.54 -13.11 -12.87
C SER A 349 32.98 -12.62 -12.87
N THR A 350 33.43 -11.96 -13.96
CA THR A 350 34.72 -11.26 -14.04
C THR A 350 34.68 -9.90 -13.34
N GLY A 351 33.49 -9.34 -13.09
CA GLY A 351 33.29 -8.09 -12.35
C GLY A 351 33.07 -6.85 -13.22
N TYR A 352 33.11 -6.99 -14.54
CA TYR A 352 32.65 -5.93 -15.43
C TYR A 352 31.13 -5.74 -15.31
N ILE A 353 30.70 -4.48 -15.27
CA ILE A 353 29.30 -4.08 -15.40
C ILE A 353 29.09 -3.72 -16.87
N TYR A 354 28.36 -4.57 -17.58
CA TYR A 354 27.97 -4.34 -18.97
C TYR A 354 26.71 -3.48 -19.05
N SER A 355 26.60 -2.65 -20.09
CA SER A 355 25.44 -1.78 -20.33
C SER A 355 24.92 -1.95 -21.76
N GLN A 356 23.62 -2.15 -21.94
CA GLN A 356 22.99 -2.30 -23.25
C GLN A 356 21.64 -1.59 -23.32
N ASP A 357 21.50 -0.65 -24.24
CA ASP A 357 20.20 -0.07 -24.58
C ASP A 357 19.32 -1.12 -25.28
N MET A 358 18.05 -1.19 -24.87
CA MET A 358 17.09 -2.16 -25.35
C MET A 358 16.31 -1.58 -26.53
N ASP A 359 16.74 -1.91 -27.75
CA ASP A 359 16.15 -1.37 -28.97
C ASP A 359 16.09 -2.36 -30.15
N GLU A 360 15.80 -1.87 -31.35
CA GLU A 360 15.63 -2.74 -32.51
C GLU A 360 16.95 -3.40 -32.96
N GLU A 361 18.10 -2.73 -32.82
CA GLU A 361 19.41 -3.29 -33.12
C GLU A 361 19.78 -4.38 -32.10
N SER A 362 19.41 -4.16 -30.84
CA SER A 362 19.64 -5.10 -29.74
C SER A 362 18.59 -6.22 -29.62
N SER A 363 17.62 -6.30 -30.55
CA SER A 363 16.46 -7.19 -30.45
C SER A 363 16.77 -8.64 -30.84
N ALA A 364 16.06 -9.59 -30.22
CA ALA A 364 16.20 -11.02 -30.51
C ALA A 364 15.75 -11.44 -31.94
N LYS A 365 15.21 -10.51 -32.75
CA LYS A 365 14.81 -10.75 -34.16
C LYS A 365 15.94 -11.38 -34.99
N HIS A 366 17.19 -11.04 -34.69
CA HIS A 366 18.37 -11.52 -35.42
C HIS A 366 19.14 -12.63 -34.67
N GLY A 367 18.55 -13.21 -33.63
CA GLY A 367 19.19 -14.19 -32.75
C GLY A 367 19.74 -13.55 -31.46
N PRO A 368 20.73 -14.19 -30.81
CA PRO A 368 21.32 -13.65 -29.58
C PRO A 368 22.22 -12.44 -29.85
N PHE A 369 22.14 -11.44 -28.99
CA PHE A 369 22.96 -10.23 -29.04
C PHE A 369 24.05 -10.27 -27.95
N TYR A 370 25.31 -10.08 -28.34
CA TYR A 370 26.44 -10.04 -27.40
C TYR A 370 26.65 -8.62 -26.85
N VAL A 371 26.48 -8.45 -25.55
CA VAL A 371 26.68 -7.15 -24.89
C VAL A 371 28.16 -6.90 -24.64
N THR A 372 28.77 -6.00 -25.42
CA THR A 372 30.20 -5.69 -25.35
C THR A 372 30.49 -4.38 -24.61
N ASN A 373 29.56 -3.44 -24.59
CA ASN A 373 29.73 -2.14 -23.93
C ASN A 373 29.81 -2.30 -22.40
N THR A 374 30.86 -1.74 -21.81
CA THR A 374 31.21 -1.88 -20.39
C THR A 374 31.22 -0.51 -19.73
N MET A 375 30.60 -0.40 -18.56
CA MET A 375 30.62 0.84 -17.77
C MET A 375 32.00 1.07 -17.16
N GLU A 376 32.52 2.29 -17.28
CA GLU A 376 33.76 2.69 -16.64
C GLU A 376 33.50 3.06 -15.18
N VAL A 377 34.17 2.34 -14.26
CA VAL A 377 34.03 2.50 -12.82
C VAL A 377 35.37 2.87 -12.20
N SER A 378 35.54 4.14 -11.84
CA SER A 378 36.78 4.66 -11.24
C SER A 378 36.66 4.81 -9.73
N HIS A 379 37.45 4.05 -8.97
CA HIS A 379 37.59 4.19 -7.52
C HIS A 379 38.91 3.56 -7.04
N PRO A 380 39.66 4.13 -6.06
CA PRO A 380 40.96 3.59 -5.64
C PRO A 380 40.95 2.14 -5.10
N GLU A 381 39.82 1.71 -4.54
CA GLU A 381 39.62 0.32 -4.09
C GLU A 381 39.15 -0.64 -5.18
N ILE A 382 38.78 -0.14 -6.37
CA ILE A 382 38.37 -0.96 -7.51
C ILE A 382 39.59 -1.19 -8.41
N LYS A 383 40.00 -2.46 -8.53
CA LYS A 383 41.19 -2.85 -9.29
C LYS A 383 40.89 -4.07 -10.15
N ASP A 384 41.28 -3.99 -11.41
CA ASP A 384 41.36 -5.12 -12.31
C ASP A 384 42.72 -5.82 -12.14
N VAL A 385 42.69 -7.14 -11.97
CA VAL A 385 43.88 -7.98 -11.95
C VAL A 385 43.64 -9.14 -12.91
N ASN A 386 44.38 -9.18 -14.01
CA ASN A 386 44.31 -10.22 -15.05
C ASN A 386 42.92 -10.42 -15.67
N GLY A 387 42.14 -9.36 -15.86
CA GLY A 387 40.79 -9.43 -16.45
C GLY A 387 39.71 -9.82 -15.43
N GLN A 388 39.97 -9.59 -14.15
CA GLN A 388 39.07 -9.86 -13.05
C GLN A 388 39.05 -8.70 -12.05
N VAL A 389 37.97 -7.93 -12.08
CA VAL A 389 37.75 -6.76 -11.22
C VAL A 389 37.35 -7.22 -9.82
N CYS A 390 38.15 -6.85 -8.81
CA CYS A 390 37.87 -7.11 -7.39
C CYS A 390 37.49 -8.56 -7.04
N ALA A 391 38.16 -9.53 -7.67
CA ALA A 391 37.88 -10.98 -7.60
C ALA A 391 36.48 -11.41 -8.12
N GLY A 392 35.81 -10.57 -8.91
CA GLY A 392 34.57 -10.88 -9.60
C GLY A 392 33.32 -10.19 -9.05
N GLY A 393 32.31 -10.05 -9.88
CA GLY A 393 31.05 -9.39 -9.55
C GLY A 393 30.09 -10.27 -8.74
N VAL A 394 29.22 -9.63 -7.94
CA VAL A 394 28.26 -10.32 -7.06
C VAL A 394 26.82 -9.83 -7.21
N SER A 395 26.60 -8.52 -7.36
CA SER A 395 25.26 -7.93 -7.46
C SER A 395 25.28 -6.58 -8.16
N VAL A 396 24.15 -6.20 -8.76
CA VAL A 396 23.91 -4.86 -9.31
C VAL A 396 22.43 -4.49 -9.23
N TYR A 397 22.15 -3.25 -8.85
CA TYR A 397 20.79 -2.72 -8.67
C TYR A 397 20.73 -1.22 -8.90
N TYR A 398 19.80 -0.78 -9.73
CA TYR A 398 19.52 0.63 -9.96
C TYR A 398 18.25 1.06 -9.20
N SER A 399 18.35 2.11 -8.41
CA SER A 399 17.20 2.79 -7.81
C SER A 399 16.73 3.91 -8.73
N HIS A 400 15.54 3.75 -9.32
CA HIS A 400 14.92 4.80 -10.14
C HIS A 400 14.52 6.02 -9.30
N THR A 401 14.22 5.83 -8.01
CA THR A 401 13.80 6.92 -7.12
C THR A 401 14.93 7.92 -6.82
N LEU A 402 16.17 7.45 -6.73
CA LEU A 402 17.34 8.28 -6.41
C LEU A 402 18.36 8.40 -7.56
N CYS A 403 18.15 7.69 -8.67
CA CYS A 403 19.09 7.54 -9.78
C CYS A 403 20.48 7.04 -9.35
N LEU A 404 20.52 6.08 -8.43
CA LEU A 404 21.74 5.50 -7.86
C LEU A 404 21.90 4.03 -8.23
N LEU A 405 23.09 3.66 -8.68
CA LEU A 405 23.53 2.28 -8.89
C LEU A 405 24.24 1.76 -7.63
N PHE A 406 23.75 0.63 -7.13
CA PHE A 406 24.35 -0.16 -6.05
C PHE A 406 24.99 -1.40 -6.67
N PHE A 407 26.24 -1.69 -6.34
CA PHE A 407 26.96 -2.84 -6.89
C PHE A 407 28.01 -3.40 -5.93
N SER A 408 28.26 -4.70 -6.00
CA SER A 408 29.15 -5.39 -5.06
C SER A 408 30.07 -6.41 -5.74
N TYR A 409 31.26 -6.60 -5.16
CA TYR A 409 32.30 -7.51 -5.63
C TYR A 409 32.67 -8.58 -4.59
N ALA A 410 33.22 -9.70 -5.04
CA ALA A 410 33.50 -10.89 -4.23
C ALA A 410 34.45 -10.64 -3.04
N GLN A 411 35.30 -9.60 -3.10
CA GLN A 411 36.15 -9.15 -1.98
C GLN A 411 35.40 -8.49 -0.80
N GLY A 412 34.06 -8.53 -0.79
CA GLY A 412 33.26 -7.95 0.30
C GLY A 412 33.02 -6.44 0.19
N ARG A 413 33.44 -5.84 -0.92
CA ARG A 413 33.29 -4.41 -1.19
C ARG A 413 31.97 -4.15 -1.90
N SER A 414 31.20 -3.20 -1.38
CA SER A 414 29.92 -2.76 -1.93
C SER A 414 29.98 -1.25 -2.14
N PHE A 415 29.41 -0.76 -3.23
CA PHE A 415 29.53 0.62 -3.70
C PHE A 415 28.18 1.20 -4.10
N ILE A 416 28.10 2.53 -4.07
CA ILE A 416 26.96 3.32 -4.52
C ILE A 416 27.49 4.47 -5.40
N ALA A 417 26.93 4.66 -6.59
CA ALA A 417 27.32 5.72 -7.52
C ALA A 417 26.08 6.27 -8.25
N PRO A 418 26.00 7.59 -8.53
CA PRO A 418 24.93 8.12 -9.35
C PRO A 418 25.12 7.78 -10.83
N VAL A 419 24.02 7.47 -11.52
CA VAL A 419 24.01 7.27 -12.97
C VAL A 419 23.29 8.44 -13.63
N LYS A 420 23.93 9.05 -14.62
CA LYS A 420 23.29 9.99 -15.54
C LYS A 420 23.00 9.25 -16.84
N SER A 421 21.81 9.44 -17.41
CA SER A 421 21.20 8.62 -18.47
C SER A 421 22.01 8.44 -19.78
N LYS A 422 23.19 9.06 -19.93
CA LYS A 422 23.94 9.16 -21.21
C LYS A 422 25.46 9.04 -21.10
N GLU A 423 26.01 8.83 -19.91
CA GLU A 423 27.45 8.72 -19.69
C GLU A 423 27.84 7.25 -19.42
N SER A 424 28.74 6.67 -20.22
CA SER A 424 29.31 5.34 -19.97
C SER A 424 30.20 5.29 -18.71
N VAL A 425 30.51 6.46 -18.15
CA VAL A 425 31.28 6.66 -16.93
C VAL A 425 30.31 6.90 -15.78
N LEU A 426 30.46 6.16 -14.68
CA LEU A 426 29.68 6.45 -13.47
C LEU A 426 30.09 7.78 -12.84
N GLY A 427 29.15 8.45 -12.16
CA GLY A 427 29.50 9.57 -11.29
C GLY A 427 30.33 9.13 -10.07
N PRO A 428 30.58 10.03 -9.09
CA PRO A 428 31.47 9.73 -7.98
C PRO A 428 31.04 8.45 -7.24
N VAL A 429 31.96 7.49 -7.19
CA VAL A 429 31.73 6.17 -6.61
C VAL A 429 32.05 6.23 -5.12
N PHE A 430 31.06 5.94 -4.27
CA PHE A 430 31.23 5.90 -2.82
C PHE A 430 31.20 4.46 -2.31
N GLN A 431 32.14 4.10 -1.45
CA GLN A 431 32.20 2.78 -0.84
C GLN A 431 31.29 2.69 0.39
N ILE A 432 30.40 1.70 0.42
CA ILE A 432 29.51 1.45 1.55
C ILE A 432 30.33 0.83 2.69
N GLN A 433 30.49 1.58 3.77
CA GLN A 433 31.20 1.13 4.97
C GLN A 433 30.22 0.48 5.95
N LEU A 434 30.44 -0.80 6.25
CA LEU A 434 29.72 -1.53 7.30
C LEU A 434 30.56 -1.49 8.58
N SER A 435 29.95 -1.22 9.74
CA SER A 435 30.67 -1.22 11.01
C SER A 435 31.33 -2.55 11.30
N ARG A 436 32.66 -2.54 11.33
CA ARG A 436 33.46 -3.62 11.89
C ARG A 436 33.40 -3.53 13.41
N PRO A 437 33.17 -4.63 14.16
CA PRO A 437 33.41 -4.61 15.59
C PRO A 437 34.88 -4.24 15.85
N PRO A 438 35.19 -3.39 16.84
CA PRO A 438 36.56 -3.02 17.14
C PRO A 438 37.37 -4.28 17.51
N PRO A 439 38.67 -4.35 17.15
CA PRO A 439 39.50 -5.49 17.52
C PRO A 439 39.62 -5.55 19.05
N SER A 440 39.00 -6.56 19.66
CA SER A 440 39.07 -6.79 21.10
C SER A 440 40.53 -7.06 21.51
N THR A 441 41.10 -6.20 22.35
CA THR A 441 42.47 -6.31 22.87
C THR A 441 42.60 -7.39 23.95
N SER A 442 42.16 -8.61 23.64
CA SER A 442 42.27 -9.79 24.48
C SER A 442 43.13 -10.84 23.77
N LYS A 443 44.21 -11.25 24.44
CA LYS A 443 45.28 -12.09 23.89
C LYS A 443 44.77 -13.45 23.37
N ALA A 444 45.32 -13.83 22.22
CA ALA A 444 45.51 -15.19 21.71
C ALA A 444 44.64 -16.33 22.29
N ASN A 445 43.63 -16.74 21.52
CA ASN A 445 43.35 -18.16 21.34
C ASN A 445 42.79 -18.42 19.93
N ASN A 446 43.41 -19.35 19.21
CA ASN A 446 43.16 -19.59 17.78
C ASN A 446 41.89 -20.42 17.52
N THR A 447 40.71 -19.77 17.50
CA THR A 447 39.50 -20.30 16.81
C THR A 447 38.48 -19.23 16.38
N ALA A 448 38.74 -17.93 16.61
CA ALA A 448 37.89 -16.87 16.09
C ALA A 448 38.16 -16.66 14.59
N THR A 449 37.27 -17.15 13.72
CA THR A 449 37.28 -16.80 12.30
C THR A 449 37.09 -15.29 12.16
N SER A 450 38.16 -14.59 11.76
CA SER A 450 38.09 -13.17 11.42
C SER A 450 37.04 -12.99 10.33
N GLN A 451 35.91 -12.36 10.65
CA GLN A 451 34.83 -12.17 9.69
C GLN A 451 35.35 -11.34 8.52
N GLN A 452 35.58 -12.01 7.39
CA GLN A 452 35.90 -11.37 6.13
C GLN A 452 34.73 -10.47 5.74
N PRO A 453 34.97 -9.28 5.14
CA PRO A 453 33.89 -8.44 4.65
C PRO A 453 33.04 -9.23 3.66
N GLN A 454 31.71 -9.10 3.76
CA GLN A 454 30.76 -9.80 2.91
C GLN A 454 30.09 -8.82 1.95
N PRO A 455 29.93 -9.16 0.67
CA PRO A 455 29.28 -8.27 -0.28
C PRO A 455 27.78 -8.23 -0.04
N LEU A 456 27.20 -7.06 -0.29
CA LEU A 456 25.77 -6.84 -0.23
C LEU A 456 25.09 -7.29 -1.53
N CYS A 457 23.88 -7.81 -1.42
CA CYS A 457 23.13 -8.40 -2.53
C CYS A 457 21.62 -8.41 -2.25
N GLN A 458 20.81 -8.90 -3.20
CA GLN A 458 19.34 -8.85 -3.13
C GLN A 458 18.81 -7.45 -2.77
N TRP A 459 19.45 -6.45 -3.38
CA TRP A 459 19.06 -5.05 -3.27
C TRP A 459 17.60 -4.86 -3.68
N SER A 460 16.89 -4.04 -2.92
CA SER A 460 15.52 -3.58 -3.20
C SER A 460 15.29 -2.25 -2.50
N GLU A 461 14.62 -1.30 -3.14
CA GLU A 461 14.13 -0.10 -2.45
C GLU A 461 12.69 -0.31 -1.99
N VAL A 462 12.31 0.32 -0.88
CA VAL A 462 10.94 0.23 -0.38
C VAL A 462 10.03 1.14 -1.22
N PRO A 463 9.01 0.61 -1.92
CA PRO A 463 8.11 1.43 -2.73
C PRO A 463 7.45 2.53 -1.91
N ASN A 464 7.40 3.74 -2.46
CA ASN A 464 6.91 4.95 -1.80
C ASN A 464 7.70 5.38 -0.54
N HIS A 465 8.89 4.85 -0.23
CA HIS A 465 9.76 5.34 0.86
C HIS A 465 11.18 5.66 0.34
N PRO A 466 11.36 6.81 -0.35
CA PRO A 466 12.65 7.16 -0.93
C PRO A 466 13.76 7.21 0.13
N GLY A 467 14.97 6.79 -0.24
CA GLY A 467 16.10 6.68 0.69
C GLY A 467 16.21 5.34 1.40
N LEU A 468 15.11 4.61 1.61
CA LEU A 468 15.14 3.36 2.36
C LEU A 468 15.38 2.16 1.43
N VAL A 469 16.61 1.64 1.47
CA VAL A 469 17.09 0.53 0.63
C VAL A 469 17.38 -0.69 1.52
N CYS A 470 16.92 -1.86 1.12
CA CYS A 470 17.16 -3.14 1.76
C CYS A 470 18.17 -3.95 0.93
N SER A 471 19.03 -4.69 1.60
CA SER A 471 19.97 -5.64 1.02
C SER A 471 20.24 -6.77 2.03
N VAL A 472 20.97 -7.81 1.63
CA VAL A 472 21.48 -8.84 2.56
C VAL A 472 22.97 -9.07 2.35
N MET A 473 23.66 -9.43 3.42
CA MET A 473 25.02 -9.97 3.36
C MET A 473 25.02 -11.36 2.71
N GLN A 474 25.89 -11.57 1.71
CA GLN A 474 25.89 -12.78 0.88
C GLN A 474 26.02 -14.11 1.64
N THR A 475 26.78 -14.19 2.73
CA THR A 475 27.10 -15.47 3.40
C THR A 475 26.34 -15.67 4.71
N SER A 476 26.03 -14.59 5.45
CA SER A 476 25.23 -14.67 6.68
C SER A 476 23.72 -14.59 6.46
N ASN A 477 23.27 -14.09 5.30
CA ASN A 477 21.89 -13.65 5.03
C ASN A 477 21.38 -12.58 6.01
N ASN A 478 22.26 -11.89 6.76
CA ASN A 478 21.84 -10.79 7.62
C ASN A 478 21.35 -9.61 6.77
N PRO A 479 20.13 -9.09 7.01
CA PRO A 479 19.62 -7.92 6.32
C PRO A 479 20.40 -6.68 6.69
N VAL A 480 20.77 -5.90 5.69
CA VAL A 480 21.42 -4.60 5.84
C VAL A 480 20.49 -3.55 5.23
N ILE A 481 19.97 -2.69 6.08
CA ILE A 481 19.05 -1.61 5.75
C ILE A 481 19.85 -0.32 5.67
N LEU A 482 19.67 0.44 4.59
CA LEU A 482 20.32 1.72 4.37
C LEU A 482 19.26 2.81 4.30
N MET A 483 19.51 3.93 4.98
CA MET A 483 18.78 5.18 4.77
C MET A 483 19.73 6.18 4.12
N VAL A 484 19.59 6.33 2.81
CA VAL A 484 20.40 7.20 1.96
C VAL A 484 19.88 8.64 2.06
N LYS A 485 20.70 9.57 2.56
CA LYS A 485 20.47 11.02 2.64
C LYS A 485 21.55 11.74 1.81
N PRO A 486 21.40 13.05 1.50
CA PRO A 486 22.31 13.75 0.57
C PRO A 486 23.80 13.74 0.96
N ASP A 487 24.13 13.76 2.24
CA ASP A 487 25.50 13.82 2.79
C ASP A 487 25.86 12.64 3.72
N CYS A 488 24.87 11.80 4.05
CA CYS A 488 25.01 10.68 4.99
C CYS A 488 24.22 9.46 4.51
N VAL A 489 24.83 8.28 4.58
CA VAL A 489 24.17 6.98 4.42
C VAL A 489 24.17 6.30 5.78
N MET A 490 23.01 6.23 6.42
CA MET A 490 22.85 5.50 7.66
C MET A 490 22.68 4.02 7.35
N VAL A 491 23.30 3.13 8.12
CA VAL A 491 23.33 1.69 7.87
C VAL A 491 22.96 0.91 9.14
N GLN A 492 22.08 -0.08 9.01
CA GLN A 492 21.69 -1.00 10.08
C GLN A 492 21.83 -2.45 9.62
N GLU A 493 22.61 -3.26 10.34
CA GLU A 493 22.64 -4.71 10.16
C GLU A 493 21.72 -5.39 11.17
N ILE A 494 20.66 -6.06 10.70
CA ILE A 494 19.69 -6.72 11.59
C ILE A 494 20.15 -8.14 11.90
N LYS A 495 20.63 -8.35 13.13
CA LYS A 495 20.99 -9.68 13.66
C LYS A 495 19.85 -10.27 14.47
N VAL A 496 19.48 -11.52 14.17
CA VAL A 496 18.47 -12.26 14.94
C VAL A 496 19.10 -12.89 16.19
N VAL A 497 18.50 -12.59 17.35
CA VAL A 497 18.80 -13.22 18.64
C VAL A 497 17.61 -14.12 19.05
N PRO A 498 17.84 -15.33 19.58
CA PRO A 498 19.12 -16.05 19.63
C PRO A 498 19.58 -16.53 18.25
N ALA A 499 20.91 -16.60 18.04
CA ALA A 499 21.54 -16.87 16.74
C ALA A 499 21.31 -18.29 16.15
N LYS A 500 20.46 -19.12 16.78
CA LYS A 500 20.06 -20.42 16.25
C LYS A 500 19.07 -20.31 15.08
N ALA A 501 18.23 -19.28 15.08
CA ALA A 501 17.27 -19.01 14.02
C ALA A 501 17.94 -18.15 12.93
N LYS A 502 18.45 -18.77 11.87
CA LYS A 502 18.97 -18.03 10.71
C LYS A 502 17.84 -17.34 9.96
N ILE A 503 18.14 -16.18 9.36
CA ILE A 503 17.21 -15.46 8.50
C ILE A 503 17.19 -16.16 7.14
N MET A 504 15.99 -16.53 6.70
CA MET A 504 15.74 -17.23 5.45
C MET A 504 15.46 -16.25 4.31
N ASP A 505 14.62 -15.23 4.58
CA ASP A 505 14.23 -14.23 3.60
C ASP A 505 13.62 -12.99 4.28
N THR A 506 13.54 -11.88 3.54
CA THR A 506 13.00 -10.61 4.02
C THR A 506 12.17 -9.88 2.98
N VAL A 507 11.08 -9.24 3.41
CA VAL A 507 10.30 -8.36 2.54
C VAL A 507 9.92 -7.07 3.26
N ALA A 508 9.97 -5.94 2.56
CA ALA A 508 9.62 -4.63 3.09
C ALA A 508 8.44 -4.03 2.32
N ILE A 509 7.51 -3.39 3.04
CA ILE A 509 6.29 -2.81 2.46
C ILE A 509 5.89 -1.50 3.15
N ARG A 510 5.53 -0.49 2.36
CA ARG A 510 4.83 0.71 2.84
C ARG A 510 3.31 0.51 2.73
N HIS A 511 2.58 0.81 3.80
CA HIS A 511 1.15 0.50 3.93
C HIS A 511 0.41 1.54 4.78
N PRO A 512 -0.91 1.73 4.58
CA PRO A 512 -1.71 2.62 5.40
C PRO A 512 -1.95 2.04 6.80
N SER A 513 -1.70 2.83 7.84
CA SER A 513 -2.07 2.57 9.22
C SER A 513 -3.48 3.12 9.52
N SER A 514 -4.03 2.75 10.67
CA SER A 514 -5.36 3.16 11.15
C SER A 514 -5.50 4.67 11.36
N SER A 515 -4.39 5.41 11.51
CA SER A 515 -4.35 6.88 11.69
C SER A 515 -4.40 7.70 10.39
N SER A 516 -4.56 7.05 9.23
CA SER A 516 -4.34 7.60 7.87
C SER A 516 -2.88 7.88 7.48
N ASP A 517 -1.92 7.69 8.39
CA ASP A 517 -0.49 7.74 8.09
C ASP A 517 0.00 6.48 7.35
N GLN A 518 0.99 6.65 6.49
CA GLN A 518 1.65 5.54 5.76
C GLN A 518 2.89 5.07 6.53
N ARG A 519 2.86 3.84 7.04
CA ARG A 519 3.97 3.21 7.78
C ARG A 519 4.76 2.25 6.89
N THR A 520 6.00 1.96 7.27
CA THR A 520 6.86 0.99 6.58
C THR A 520 7.24 -0.14 7.52
N THR A 521 7.02 -1.36 7.06
CA THR A 521 7.28 -2.58 7.82
C THR A 521 8.21 -3.50 7.04
N LEU A 522 9.21 -4.04 7.74
CA LEU A 522 10.06 -5.13 7.28
C LEU A 522 9.63 -6.40 8.00
N ILE A 523 9.49 -7.48 7.23
CA ILE A 523 9.10 -8.80 7.72
C ILE A 523 10.24 -9.77 7.39
N LEU A 524 10.81 -10.37 8.43
CA LEU A 524 11.81 -11.42 8.31
C LEU A 524 11.12 -12.77 8.47
N LEU A 525 11.47 -13.74 7.64
CA LEU A 525 11.18 -15.16 7.84
C LEU A 525 12.46 -15.86 8.32
N CYS A 526 12.36 -16.62 9.40
CA CYS A 526 13.46 -17.41 9.95
C CYS A 526 13.39 -18.88 9.48
N GLU A 527 14.51 -19.60 9.51
CA GLU A 527 14.59 -21.04 9.20
C GLU A 527 13.68 -21.92 10.08
N ASP A 528 13.32 -21.44 11.28
CA ASP A 528 12.42 -22.09 12.24
C ASP A 528 10.93 -21.85 11.93
N GLY A 529 10.61 -21.17 10.82
CA GLY A 529 9.24 -20.84 10.42
C GLY A 529 8.62 -19.68 11.20
N SER A 530 9.37 -18.98 12.08
CA SER A 530 8.91 -17.76 12.72
C SER A 530 8.99 -16.55 11.78
N LEU A 531 8.02 -15.64 11.90
CA LEU A 531 8.11 -14.29 11.37
C LEU A 531 8.57 -13.31 12.44
N ARG A 532 9.36 -12.32 12.06
CA ARG A 532 9.69 -11.16 12.89
C ARG A 532 9.36 -9.87 12.13
N ILE A 533 8.68 -8.96 12.80
CA ILE A 533 8.15 -7.72 12.23
C ILE A 533 8.92 -6.55 12.84
N TYR A 534 9.47 -5.70 11.96
CA TYR A 534 10.19 -4.48 12.31
C TYR A 534 9.48 -3.29 11.66
N MET A 535 9.40 -2.16 12.35
CA MET A 535 8.78 -0.93 11.88
C MET A 535 9.86 0.13 11.63
N ALA A 536 9.75 0.88 10.52
CA ALA A 536 10.66 1.98 10.24
C ALA A 536 10.48 3.12 11.26
N SER A 537 11.59 3.60 11.83
CA SER A 537 11.58 4.80 12.65
C SER A 537 11.47 6.04 11.76
N MET A 538 10.29 6.64 11.74
CA MET A 538 10.01 7.82 10.90
C MET A 538 10.90 9.03 11.23
N GLU A 539 11.43 9.11 12.45
CA GLU A 539 12.41 10.13 12.85
C GLU A 539 13.74 9.97 12.09
N GLN A 540 14.19 8.72 11.91
CA GLN A 540 15.47 8.42 11.25
C GLN A 540 15.32 8.33 9.72
N THR A 541 14.23 7.73 9.24
CA THR A 541 14.00 7.45 7.82
C THR A 541 13.16 8.51 7.10
N GLY A 542 12.53 9.45 7.84
CA GLY A 542 11.57 10.40 7.28
C GLY A 542 12.12 11.54 6.41
N PHE A 543 13.42 11.60 6.12
CA PHE A 543 14.05 12.74 5.42
C PHE A 543 13.34 13.09 4.10
N TRP A 544 13.29 12.14 3.15
CA TRP A 544 12.66 12.35 1.84
C TRP A 544 11.12 12.39 1.90
N LEU A 545 10.54 11.93 3.00
CA LEU A 545 9.09 11.95 3.27
C LEU A 545 8.64 13.22 4.00
N SER A 546 9.59 14.07 4.41
CA SER A 546 9.29 15.26 5.20
C SER A 546 8.54 16.32 4.37
N PRO A 547 7.73 17.18 5.01
CA PRO A 547 7.08 18.32 4.33
C PRO A 547 8.05 19.33 3.70
N THR A 548 9.35 19.26 4.00
CA THR A 548 10.35 20.09 3.33
C THR A 548 10.71 19.51 1.96
N ILE A 549 10.71 18.19 1.76
CA ILE A 549 11.03 17.60 0.46
C ILE A 549 9.76 17.31 -0.35
N GLN A 550 8.71 16.79 0.27
CA GLN A 550 7.45 16.49 -0.40
C GLN A 550 6.41 17.59 -0.24
N ALA A 551 5.72 17.90 -1.32
CA ALA A 551 4.59 18.82 -1.31
C ALA A 551 3.42 18.17 -0.56
N VAL A 552 3.12 18.64 0.65
CA VAL A 552 1.91 18.23 1.39
C VAL A 552 0.70 18.81 0.65
N SER A 553 -0.14 17.94 0.10
CA SER A 553 -1.35 18.35 -0.63
C SER A 553 -2.38 18.98 0.31
N THR A 554 -2.36 20.31 0.39
CA THR A 554 -3.26 21.11 1.23
C THR A 554 -4.75 20.94 0.89
N MET A 555 -5.07 20.42 -0.32
CA MET A 555 -6.45 20.08 -0.73
C MET A 555 -7.14 19.03 0.15
N SER A 556 -6.41 18.25 0.96
CA SER A 556 -7.00 17.33 1.93
C SER A 556 -7.26 17.94 3.32
N ASN A 557 -6.63 19.08 3.63
CA ASN A 557 -6.67 19.72 4.95
C ASN A 557 -7.38 21.08 5.00
N LEU A 558 -8.07 21.46 3.92
CA LEU A 558 -9.25 22.32 4.01
C LEU A 558 -10.43 21.55 4.65
N LYS A 559 -10.23 21.13 5.92
CA LYS A 559 -11.34 21.01 6.85
C LYS A 559 -12.00 22.38 6.88
N SER A 560 -13.13 22.52 6.19
CA SER A 560 -13.93 23.74 6.23
C SER A 560 -14.07 24.17 7.69
N ALA A 561 -13.51 25.33 8.03
CA ALA A 561 -13.58 25.87 9.38
C ALA A 561 -15.05 25.85 9.77
N LYS A 562 -15.40 25.03 10.79
CA LYS A 562 -16.77 24.53 11.02
C LYS A 562 -17.78 25.65 10.77
N LYS A 563 -18.47 25.62 9.61
CA LYS A 563 -19.51 26.62 9.31
C LYS A 563 -20.47 26.58 10.49
N LYS A 564 -20.47 27.64 11.29
CA LYS A 564 -21.21 27.75 12.54
C LYS A 564 -22.67 27.52 12.19
N LYS A 565 -23.17 26.30 12.42
CA LYS A 565 -24.50 25.89 11.96
C LYS A 565 -25.50 26.90 12.52
N VAL A 566 -26.22 27.55 11.61
CA VAL A 566 -27.38 28.36 11.96
C VAL A 566 -28.31 27.50 12.81
N PRO A 567 -28.78 27.96 13.98
CA PRO A 567 -29.62 27.15 14.84
C PRO A 567 -30.96 26.92 14.13
N LYS A 568 -31.18 25.69 13.68
CA LYS A 568 -32.50 25.19 13.25
C LYS A 568 -32.85 23.98 14.10
N GLY A 569 -34.01 24.07 14.76
CA GLY A 569 -34.87 22.94 15.14
C GLY A 569 -34.30 21.91 16.12
N ASN A 570 -34.92 21.84 17.29
CA ASN A 570 -34.88 20.78 18.30
C ASN A 570 -34.25 19.44 17.86
N LYS A 571 -33.27 18.98 18.65
CA LYS A 571 -32.83 17.58 18.63
C LYS A 571 -33.99 16.68 19.09
N SER A 572 -34.44 15.76 18.23
CA SER A 572 -35.10 14.53 18.69
C SER A 572 -34.06 13.52 19.19
N PRO A 573 -34.40 12.63 20.14
CA PRO A 573 -33.51 11.56 20.58
C PRO A 573 -33.47 10.43 19.54
N GLY A 574 -32.31 9.79 19.34
CA GLY A 574 -32.24 8.50 18.60
C GLY A 574 -31.48 8.47 17.26
N THR A 575 -30.38 9.21 17.07
CA THR A 575 -29.48 8.96 15.92
C THR A 575 -28.71 7.65 16.08
N VAL A 576 -29.27 6.57 15.53
CA VAL A 576 -28.62 5.25 15.45
C VAL A 576 -27.58 5.24 14.33
N THR A 577 -26.45 4.55 14.55
CA THR A 577 -25.39 4.34 13.55
C THR A 577 -25.22 2.85 13.27
N PHE A 578 -25.10 2.47 12.00
CA PHE A 578 -24.98 1.08 11.56
C PHE A 578 -23.63 0.83 10.85
N PRO A 579 -23.07 -0.39 10.92
CA PRO A 579 -21.91 -0.79 10.12
C PRO A 579 -22.17 -0.69 8.61
N VAL A 580 -21.12 -0.48 7.82
CA VAL A 580 -21.21 -0.36 6.34
C VAL A 580 -21.44 -1.71 5.64
N ASP A 581 -21.13 -2.80 6.34
CA ASP A 581 -21.25 -4.21 5.98
C ASP A 581 -22.51 -4.88 6.58
N PHE A 582 -23.44 -4.10 7.14
CA PHE A 582 -24.64 -4.61 7.82
C PHE A 582 -25.42 -5.64 6.97
N PHE A 583 -25.65 -5.33 5.70
CA PHE A 583 -26.39 -6.20 4.77
C PHE A 583 -25.57 -7.37 4.20
N GLU A 584 -24.25 -7.44 4.42
CA GLU A 584 -23.42 -8.58 3.98
C GLU A 584 -23.74 -9.87 4.76
N HIS A 585 -24.33 -9.72 5.94
CA HIS A 585 -24.72 -10.79 6.86
C HIS A 585 -26.23 -11.11 6.79
N SER A 586 -26.99 -10.42 5.94
CA SER A 586 -28.45 -10.58 5.80
C SER A 586 -28.83 -11.53 4.65
N THR A 587 -29.89 -12.32 4.83
CA THR A 587 -30.51 -13.11 3.77
C THR A 587 -31.67 -12.36 3.10
N LEU A 588 -31.90 -12.61 1.81
CA LEU A 588 -33.05 -12.05 1.09
C LEU A 588 -34.32 -12.83 1.45
N LEU A 589 -35.32 -12.14 1.98
CA LEU A 589 -36.67 -12.65 2.16
C LEU A 589 -37.37 -12.77 0.80
N ASN A 590 -37.76 -13.99 0.41
CA ASN A 590 -38.46 -14.23 -0.86
C ASN A 590 -39.99 -14.30 -0.69
N ASP A 591 -40.47 -14.75 0.47
CA ASP A 591 -41.91 -14.84 0.76
C ASP A 591 -42.45 -13.60 1.48
N VAL A 592 -42.44 -12.50 0.73
CA VAL A 592 -43.04 -11.21 1.13
C VAL A 592 -44.26 -10.88 0.28
N GLU A 593 -45.26 -10.27 0.90
CA GLU A 593 -46.41 -9.67 0.24
C GLU A 593 -46.34 -8.14 0.31
N PHE A 594 -46.66 -7.48 -0.79
CA PHE A 594 -46.69 -6.02 -0.87
C PHE A 594 -48.13 -5.53 -0.89
N GLY A 595 -48.47 -4.68 0.07
CA GLY A 595 -49.77 -4.04 0.22
C GLY A 595 -49.66 -2.56 0.55
N GLY A 596 -50.69 -2.05 1.24
CA GLY A 596 -50.88 -0.63 1.50
C GLY A 596 -51.89 -0.03 0.52
N ASN A 597 -52.82 0.79 1.04
CA ASN A 597 -53.97 1.29 0.29
C ASN A 597 -53.57 2.11 -0.97
N ASP A 598 -52.39 2.73 -0.96
CA ASP A 598 -52.02 3.73 -1.97
C ASP A 598 -51.58 3.11 -3.30
N LEU A 599 -50.70 2.11 -3.28
CA LEU A 599 -50.32 1.39 -4.51
C LEU A 599 -51.38 0.38 -4.94
N LEU A 600 -52.16 -0.18 -4.01
CA LEU A 600 -53.21 -1.15 -4.33
C LEU A 600 -54.38 -0.56 -5.15
N GLN A 601 -54.51 0.77 -5.18
CA GLN A 601 -55.45 1.48 -6.08
C GLN A 601 -55.00 1.50 -7.54
N ILE A 602 -53.72 1.19 -7.83
CA ILE A 602 -53.11 1.29 -9.17
C ILE A 602 -52.63 -0.09 -9.66
N TYR A 603 -52.15 -0.94 -8.76
CA TYR A 603 -51.62 -2.27 -9.05
C TYR A 603 -52.13 -3.28 -8.03
N ASN A 604 -52.47 -4.51 -8.44
CA ASN A 604 -52.73 -5.57 -7.46
C ASN A 604 -51.42 -6.08 -6.82
N ALA A 605 -51.51 -6.76 -5.66
CA ALA A 605 -50.33 -7.21 -4.90
C ALA A 605 -49.36 -8.08 -5.74
N LEU A 606 -49.88 -8.92 -6.63
CA LEU A 606 -49.07 -9.75 -7.54
C LEU A 606 -48.34 -8.91 -8.59
N GLN A 607 -48.98 -7.88 -9.14
CA GLN A 607 -48.34 -6.92 -10.06
C GLN A 607 -47.23 -6.12 -9.37
N ILE A 608 -47.41 -5.74 -8.09
CA ILE A 608 -46.36 -5.06 -7.30
C ILE A 608 -45.17 -6.01 -7.08
N LYS A 609 -45.42 -7.24 -6.61
CA LYS A 609 -44.38 -8.28 -6.40
C LYS A 609 -43.61 -8.57 -7.69
N ASN A 610 -44.30 -8.73 -8.82
CA ASN A 610 -43.67 -8.94 -10.12
C ASN A 610 -42.85 -7.72 -10.58
N ARG A 611 -43.34 -6.49 -10.39
CA ARG A 611 -42.62 -5.25 -10.75
C ARG A 611 -41.37 -5.00 -9.91
N PHE A 612 -41.35 -5.36 -8.62
CA PHE A 612 -40.14 -5.23 -7.80
C PHE A 612 -39.12 -6.34 -8.05
N ASN A 613 -39.56 -7.55 -8.40
CA ASN A 613 -38.66 -8.68 -8.70
C ASN A 613 -38.12 -8.67 -10.14
N THR A 614 -38.71 -7.90 -11.07
CA THR A 614 -38.27 -7.82 -12.47
C THR A 614 -37.31 -6.65 -12.68
N THR A 615 -36.07 -6.93 -13.08
CA THR A 615 -35.05 -5.91 -13.36
C THR A 615 -35.54 -4.87 -14.38
N GLY A 616 -35.40 -3.59 -14.06
CA GLY A 616 -35.79 -2.47 -14.92
C GLY A 616 -37.25 -2.03 -14.79
N MET A 617 -38.11 -2.83 -14.15
CA MET A 617 -39.48 -2.44 -13.83
C MET A 617 -39.53 -1.51 -12.59
N TYR A 618 -40.66 -0.82 -12.43
CA TYR A 618 -40.89 0.13 -11.35
C TYR A 618 -42.39 0.28 -11.07
N VAL A 619 -42.73 0.91 -9.94
CA VAL A 619 -44.10 1.32 -9.56
C VAL A 619 -44.19 2.84 -9.54
N VAL A 620 -45.39 3.38 -9.74
CA VAL A 620 -45.70 4.81 -9.67
C VAL A 620 -46.89 5.02 -8.76
N SER A 621 -46.83 6.03 -7.90
CA SER A 621 -47.99 6.54 -7.17
C SER A 621 -48.53 7.80 -7.83
N THR A 622 -49.85 7.95 -7.87
CA THR A 622 -50.54 9.16 -8.35
C THR A 622 -50.78 10.19 -7.24
N LYS A 623 -50.40 9.89 -5.98
CA LYS A 623 -50.62 10.79 -4.84
C LYS A 623 -49.56 11.88 -4.76
N ALA A 624 -49.98 13.14 -4.90
CA ALA A 624 -49.11 14.31 -4.80
C ALA A 624 -48.51 14.54 -3.40
N THR A 625 -49.05 13.92 -2.35
CA THR A 625 -48.62 14.08 -0.95
C THR A 625 -47.62 13.02 -0.48
N GLY A 626 -47.17 12.13 -1.36
CA GLY A 626 -46.48 10.90 -0.97
C GLY A 626 -47.44 9.71 -0.77
N PHE A 627 -46.88 8.55 -0.43
CA PHE A 627 -47.62 7.28 -0.33
C PHE A 627 -46.92 6.26 0.57
N ASN A 628 -47.68 5.29 1.07
CA ASN A 628 -47.17 4.22 1.92
C ASN A 628 -47.17 2.86 1.20
N ILE A 629 -46.16 2.04 1.48
CA ILE A 629 -46.11 0.62 1.13
C ILE A 629 -46.10 -0.19 2.43
N ASP A 630 -46.96 -1.19 2.51
CA ASP A 630 -46.87 -2.24 3.53
C ASP A 630 -46.13 -3.46 2.97
N ILE A 631 -45.14 -3.96 3.71
CA ILE A 631 -44.41 -5.19 3.41
C ILE A 631 -44.77 -6.19 4.49
N VAL A 632 -45.49 -7.25 4.14
CA VAL A 632 -45.87 -8.33 5.04
C VAL A 632 -44.91 -9.50 4.84
N ASN A 633 -44.36 -10.01 5.93
CA ASN A 633 -43.50 -11.18 5.95
C ASN A 633 -44.33 -12.42 6.29
N ASN A 634 -44.42 -13.36 5.35
CA ASN A 634 -45.15 -14.61 5.54
C ASN A 634 -44.26 -15.71 6.15
N ASP A 635 -42.93 -15.55 6.13
CA ASP A 635 -41.97 -16.51 6.65
C ASP A 635 -41.75 -16.32 8.15
N ALA A 636 -42.34 -17.21 8.96
CA ALA A 636 -42.19 -17.21 10.42
C ALA A 636 -40.81 -17.66 10.92
N THR A 637 -39.87 -18.06 10.04
CA THR A 637 -38.51 -18.48 10.41
C THR A 637 -37.48 -17.35 10.30
N HIS A 638 -37.84 -16.23 9.66
CA HIS A 638 -36.98 -15.09 9.41
C HIS A 638 -37.66 -13.77 9.78
N VAL A 639 -36.87 -12.76 10.16
CA VAL A 639 -37.34 -11.44 10.59
C VAL A 639 -36.84 -10.36 9.64
N ILE A 640 -37.64 -9.32 9.40
CA ILE A 640 -37.20 -8.17 8.58
C ILE A 640 -36.13 -7.39 9.36
N THR A 641 -34.89 -7.38 8.87
CA THR A 641 -33.74 -6.68 9.48
C THR A 641 -33.37 -5.36 8.78
N GLY A 642 -33.96 -5.09 7.62
CA GLY A 642 -33.68 -3.93 6.80
C GLY A 642 -34.27 -4.06 5.41
N ILE A 643 -34.35 -2.96 4.69
CA ILE A 643 -34.82 -2.91 3.30
C ILE A 643 -33.82 -2.15 2.42
N ARG A 644 -33.77 -2.52 1.14
CA ARG A 644 -32.93 -1.89 0.12
C ARG A 644 -33.81 -1.44 -1.05
N ILE A 645 -33.81 -0.15 -1.37
CA ILE A 645 -34.75 0.49 -2.31
C ILE A 645 -33.99 1.17 -3.45
N LEU A 646 -34.33 0.86 -4.71
CA LEU A 646 -33.78 1.53 -5.89
C LEU A 646 -34.65 2.74 -6.27
N LEU A 647 -34.05 3.93 -6.28
CA LEU A 647 -34.72 5.15 -6.75
C LEU A 647 -34.06 5.69 -8.03
N GLY A 648 -34.84 6.44 -8.81
CA GLY A 648 -34.38 7.16 -10.01
C GLY A 648 -34.28 6.32 -11.29
N ASN A 649 -34.87 5.12 -11.33
CA ASN A 649 -34.72 4.19 -12.46
C ASN A 649 -35.37 4.68 -13.78
N GLN A 650 -36.46 5.45 -13.70
CA GLN A 650 -37.09 6.08 -14.87
C GLN A 650 -36.70 7.56 -15.02
N ASP A 651 -36.80 8.32 -13.92
CA ASP A 651 -36.59 9.76 -13.89
C ASP A 651 -36.07 10.17 -12.50
N THR A 652 -34.98 10.93 -12.43
CA THR A 652 -34.39 11.41 -11.17
C THR A 652 -35.12 12.62 -10.59
N GLN A 653 -35.90 13.36 -11.37
CA GLN A 653 -36.68 14.52 -10.91
C GLN A 653 -38.02 14.11 -10.28
N ARG A 654 -38.48 12.86 -10.47
CA ARG A 654 -39.76 12.37 -9.93
C ARG A 654 -39.61 11.41 -8.74
N VAL A 655 -38.40 11.25 -8.22
CA VAL A 655 -38.13 10.47 -7.00
C VAL A 655 -38.80 11.09 -5.77
N PRO A 656 -39.28 10.29 -4.81
CA PRO A 656 -39.79 10.81 -3.54
C PRO A 656 -38.69 11.61 -2.81
N GLY A 657 -39.06 12.67 -2.11
CA GLY A 657 -38.12 13.58 -1.44
C GLY A 657 -37.47 13.00 -0.20
N TYR A 658 -38.16 12.06 0.46
CA TYR A 658 -37.63 11.26 1.56
C TYR A 658 -38.28 9.87 1.61
N ILE A 659 -37.61 8.95 2.29
CA ILE A 659 -38.16 7.66 2.75
C ILE A 659 -38.17 7.68 4.28
N GLU A 660 -39.26 7.27 4.90
CA GLU A 660 -39.40 7.21 6.35
C GLU A 660 -39.84 5.82 6.83
N VAL A 661 -39.16 5.33 7.87
CA VAL A 661 -39.41 4.02 8.50
C VAL A 661 -39.23 4.19 10.02
N PHE A 662 -40.22 3.77 10.82
CA PHE A 662 -40.24 3.94 12.29
C PHE A 662 -39.86 5.37 12.79
N GLY A 663 -40.29 6.41 12.09
CA GLY A 663 -39.97 7.80 12.43
C GLY A 663 -38.55 8.26 12.04
N ARG A 664 -37.74 7.40 11.44
CA ARG A 664 -36.43 7.75 10.85
C ARG A 664 -36.60 8.11 9.38
N SER A 665 -36.47 9.40 9.07
CA SER A 665 -36.55 9.93 7.69
C SER A 665 -35.16 10.07 7.05
N ILE A 666 -35.00 9.53 5.85
CA ILE A 666 -33.80 9.61 5.00
C ILE A 666 -34.15 10.45 3.77
N GLN A 667 -33.43 11.55 3.56
CA GLN A 667 -33.61 12.45 2.43
C GLN A 667 -32.99 11.86 1.15
N THR A 668 -33.75 11.84 0.06
CA THR A 668 -33.45 11.07 -1.16
C THR A 668 -33.16 11.95 -2.37
N SER A 669 -32.20 12.88 -2.24
CA SER A 669 -31.72 13.71 -3.35
C SER A 669 -30.76 12.94 -4.27
N LEU A 670 -31.04 12.96 -5.58
CA LEU A 670 -30.45 12.05 -6.57
C LEU A 670 -30.13 12.75 -7.90
N ALA A 671 -28.90 12.58 -8.38
CA ALA A 671 -28.47 12.98 -9.74
C ALA A 671 -28.39 11.81 -10.74
N ARG A 672 -28.51 10.57 -10.26
CA ARG A 672 -28.56 9.31 -11.03
C ARG A 672 -29.25 8.23 -10.21
N ASN A 673 -29.68 7.14 -10.83
CA ASN A 673 -30.30 6.03 -10.10
C ASN A 673 -29.35 5.43 -9.04
N ARG A 674 -29.89 5.05 -7.88
CA ARG A 674 -29.10 4.50 -6.76
C ARG A 674 -29.95 3.67 -5.81
N TRP A 675 -29.35 2.61 -5.27
CA TRP A 675 -29.84 1.88 -4.12
C TRP A 675 -29.64 2.65 -2.80
N PHE A 676 -30.68 2.68 -1.97
CA PHE A 676 -30.70 3.16 -0.60
C PHE A 676 -30.84 1.98 0.34
N ASP A 677 -30.00 1.96 1.37
CA ASP A 677 -29.93 0.90 2.36
C ASP A 677 -30.52 1.43 3.68
N LEU A 678 -31.62 0.82 4.13
CA LEU A 678 -32.35 1.19 5.35
C LEU A 678 -32.28 0.02 6.35
N PRO A 679 -31.20 -0.08 7.13
CA PRO A 679 -31.08 -1.07 8.20
C PRO A 679 -32.02 -0.72 9.35
N LEU A 680 -32.62 -1.74 9.98
CA LEU A 680 -33.44 -1.62 11.19
C LEU A 680 -32.60 -1.90 12.43
N THR A 681 -32.94 -1.27 13.56
CA THR A 681 -32.40 -1.70 14.87
C THR A 681 -32.96 -3.08 15.25
N ARG A 682 -32.41 -3.68 16.31
CA ARG A 682 -32.96 -4.93 16.84
C ARG A 682 -34.41 -4.76 17.30
N GLU A 683 -34.72 -3.64 17.94
CA GLU A 683 -36.04 -3.28 18.45
C GLU A 683 -37.04 -3.03 17.31
N GLU A 684 -36.61 -2.28 16.29
CA GLU A 684 -37.41 -2.06 15.07
C GLU A 684 -37.64 -3.36 14.28
N SER A 685 -36.64 -4.24 14.18
CA SER A 685 -36.77 -5.55 13.53
C SER A 685 -37.82 -6.41 14.24
N LEU A 686 -37.84 -6.40 15.58
CA LEU A 686 -38.85 -7.10 16.38
C LEU A 686 -40.25 -6.47 16.27
N GLN A 687 -40.35 -5.16 16.04
CA GLN A 687 -41.63 -4.49 15.74
C GLN A 687 -42.09 -4.76 14.29
N ALA A 688 -41.16 -4.96 13.36
CA ALA A 688 -41.41 -5.23 11.95
C ALA A 688 -41.69 -6.70 11.62
N ASP A 689 -41.62 -7.61 12.60
CA ASP A 689 -41.60 -9.08 12.47
C ASP A 689 -42.54 -9.63 11.38
N LYS A 690 -43.81 -9.22 11.45
CA LYS A 690 -44.86 -9.61 10.47
C LYS A 690 -45.15 -8.54 9.42
N LYS A 691 -44.93 -7.27 9.73
CA LYS A 691 -45.33 -6.13 8.89
C LYS A 691 -44.41 -4.94 9.08
N LEU A 692 -43.83 -4.47 7.98
CA LEU A 692 -43.10 -3.21 7.90
C LEU A 692 -43.86 -2.20 7.02
N THR A 693 -44.22 -1.04 7.57
CA THR A 693 -44.77 0.07 6.78
C THR A 693 -43.66 1.05 6.42
N VAL A 694 -43.56 1.40 5.13
CA VAL A 694 -42.57 2.31 4.56
C VAL A 694 -43.29 3.51 3.95
N THR A 695 -42.98 4.70 4.43
CA THR A 695 -43.58 5.96 3.98
C THR A 695 -42.65 6.64 2.96
N PHE A 696 -43.19 7.02 1.81
CA PHE A 696 -42.48 7.78 0.78
C PHE A 696 -43.06 9.20 0.70
N GLY A 697 -42.20 10.20 0.84
CA GLY A 697 -42.59 11.61 0.73
C GLY A 697 -43.02 12.01 -0.69
N PRO A 698 -43.58 13.22 -0.87
CA PRO A 698 -43.86 13.80 -2.19
C PRO A 698 -42.58 13.89 -3.03
N SER A 699 -42.69 13.89 -4.36
CA SER A 699 -41.54 14.10 -5.25
C SER A 699 -40.85 15.45 -5.02
N GLN A 700 -39.55 15.54 -5.34
CA GLN A 700 -38.73 16.75 -5.16
C GLN A 700 -39.09 17.89 -6.12
#